data_AF-A0A813RQ32-F1
#
_entry.id   AF-A0A813RQ32-F1
#
_cell.length_a   1.000
_cell.length_b   1.000
_cell.length_c   1.000
_cell.angle_alpha   90.00
_cell.angle_beta   90.00
_cell.angle_gamma   90.00
#
_symmetry.space_group_name_H-M   'P 1'
#
loop_
_entity.id
_entity.type
_entity.pdbx_description
1 polymer ?
#
loop_
_entity_poly.entity_id
_entity_poly.type
_entity_poly.pdbx_seq_one_letter_code
_entity_poly.pdbx_strand_id
1 'polypeptide(L)'
;MTGTTANLINGGGFTAQTGTGTLDTKSTAATPIPASVTWAGTVRYSSSSGQTIVNGEYTSLNGSGGARTLSTSTIKISSSFTPGSGTYTNTGSTIEFNGTSTQSIPTVTGSYNNLTVSNTAAVVSASGSIVVNGALSIASNAILDMVTNTLSGTLSSITGSGTIRTQHTATSAPLAASKTWTQTVEYNNATGGQTVVGGTYTTLIISNTSNTNTAGAAIATTNLTLNSGSVLDMTTFALTGLGGTISGSTGTLRTQETSSSPIPSAKTWPGTIIYDASGSQTIVLGTYNNLTASGGARTLDAAGTINISGTFTPGSGTYTNTSSTVLFNGSGSQNVPAISPAYNDLTISNTGTKSMTGNVTVAGTLTLSTSSDFLSIGSNTLALQGSTSLTGTLIGSSSSNLTISGSAGGSPTITFSTSGTNPFLNTLTLNRTGSGAGLTLGTNISITNLLSVTNGTLDITGRTVTLKSTSLTNTAQVGPVTGSISYGGTGNFTVERFIPLGNRAYRDIAPGVNTSASTYIFDTWQEAGSAPAGYGTHVTGLAGASPGGVDATTGLDITQTGAATLFTYVNGIFSSVTNTKTTKPNVYQVTCPVIAQIGNNPPPSSNSDVGQNNGSPFNNSNTGGGIGGSINGDADGGDPGGPTDPPDDIAPIDGGLGILLAIGLVHGYNTSRRRKNKKRLQVQYVSK
;
A
#
# COMPACT_ATOMS: atom_id res chain seq x y z
N MET A 1 61.18 0.06 -43.83
CA MET A 1 62.59 0.03 -43.39
C MET A 1 63.02 -1.43 -43.22
N THR A 2 64.22 -1.79 -43.67
CA THR A 2 64.74 -3.17 -43.69
C THR A 2 66.25 -3.16 -43.45
N GLY A 3 66.79 -4.15 -42.74
CA GLY A 3 68.22 -4.29 -42.46
C GLY A 3 68.59 -4.09 -40.98
N THR A 4 69.87 -4.27 -40.66
CA THR A 4 70.40 -4.27 -39.28
C THR A 4 70.61 -2.86 -38.71
N THR A 5 71.04 -1.92 -39.54
CA THR A 5 71.32 -0.52 -39.18
C THR A 5 70.18 0.44 -39.50
N ALA A 6 69.08 -0.04 -40.09
CA ALA A 6 67.97 0.79 -40.54
C ALA A 6 67.13 1.30 -39.35
N ASN A 7 67.39 2.53 -38.91
CA ASN A 7 66.57 3.26 -37.95
C ASN A 7 66.22 4.65 -38.50
N LEU A 8 65.22 5.31 -37.91
CA LEU A 8 64.91 6.74 -38.14
C LEU A 8 65.63 7.68 -37.15
N ILE A 9 66.35 7.12 -36.16
CA ILE A 9 66.97 7.85 -35.05
C ILE A 9 68.23 8.60 -35.52
N ASN A 10 69.02 7.98 -36.41
CA ASN A 10 70.23 8.56 -36.99
C ASN A 10 69.94 9.78 -37.90
N GLY A 11 68.67 10.09 -38.17
CA GLY A 11 68.23 11.23 -38.99
C GLY A 11 68.17 12.58 -38.25
N GLY A 12 68.37 12.62 -36.92
CA GLY A 12 68.70 13.86 -36.21
C GLY A 12 67.67 15.00 -36.23
N GLY A 13 66.36 14.71 -36.29
CA GLY A 13 65.34 15.77 -36.26
C GLY A 13 63.89 15.38 -36.57
N PHE A 14 63.53 14.09 -36.55
CA PHE A 14 62.18 13.64 -36.91
C PHE A 14 61.19 13.89 -35.77
N THR A 15 60.25 14.82 -35.96
CA THR A 15 59.27 15.25 -34.94
C THR A 15 57.87 14.68 -35.13
N ALA A 16 57.43 14.45 -36.38
CA ALA A 16 56.11 13.90 -36.69
C ALA A 16 56.06 13.22 -38.08
N GLN A 17 55.23 12.18 -38.22
CA GLN A 17 54.75 11.71 -39.52
C GLN A 17 53.44 12.43 -39.84
N THR A 18 53.39 13.18 -40.94
CA THR A 18 52.20 13.92 -41.39
C THR A 18 51.26 13.14 -42.32
N GLY A 19 51.78 12.17 -43.08
CA GLY A 19 50.98 11.35 -43.99
C GLY A 19 50.35 10.13 -43.32
N THR A 20 49.16 9.71 -43.75
CA THR A 20 48.38 8.60 -43.14
C THR A 20 48.83 7.19 -43.52
N GLY A 21 49.86 7.04 -44.37
CA GLY A 21 50.37 5.75 -44.84
C GLY A 21 51.00 4.86 -43.75
N THR A 22 51.34 3.61 -44.08
CA THR A 22 52.05 2.73 -43.13
C THR A 22 53.57 2.91 -43.16
N LEU A 23 54.17 3.18 -42.00
CA LEU A 23 55.58 2.94 -41.73
C LEU A 23 55.80 1.48 -41.30
N ASP A 24 56.38 0.66 -42.19
CA ASP A 24 56.65 -0.77 -41.95
C ASP A 24 58.10 -0.98 -41.46
N THR A 25 58.29 -1.45 -40.22
CA THR A 25 59.58 -1.46 -39.52
C THR A 25 60.23 -2.84 -39.45
N LYS A 26 60.48 -3.47 -40.60
CA LYS A 26 61.25 -4.72 -40.78
C LYS A 26 62.76 -4.60 -40.52
N SER A 27 63.15 -3.68 -39.63
CA SER A 27 64.52 -3.54 -39.13
C SER A 27 64.80 -4.60 -38.06
N THR A 28 66.06 -5.04 -37.92
CA THR A 28 66.45 -5.89 -36.77
C THR A 28 67.02 -5.09 -35.61
N ALA A 29 67.07 -3.76 -35.71
CA ALA A 29 67.46 -2.88 -34.61
C ALA A 29 66.41 -2.89 -33.49
N ALA A 30 66.88 -2.95 -32.24
CA ALA A 30 66.02 -3.02 -31.06
C ALA A 30 65.12 -1.77 -30.87
N THR A 31 65.52 -0.62 -31.41
CA THR A 31 64.72 0.61 -31.42
C THR A 31 64.73 1.21 -32.84
N PRO A 32 63.72 0.90 -33.68
CA PRO A 32 63.76 1.27 -35.10
C PRO A 32 63.33 2.71 -35.39
N ILE A 33 62.56 3.34 -34.49
CA ILE A 33 61.98 4.68 -34.67
C ILE A 33 62.25 5.57 -33.44
N PRO A 34 62.31 6.91 -33.61
CA PRO A 34 62.45 7.85 -32.49
C PRO A 34 61.24 7.86 -31.57
N ALA A 35 61.51 8.08 -30.28
CA ALA A 35 60.53 8.25 -29.21
C ALA A 35 59.95 9.67 -29.17
N SER A 36 58.82 9.84 -28.47
CA SER A 36 58.11 11.11 -28.26
C SER A 36 57.61 11.79 -29.56
N VAL A 37 57.27 10.98 -30.56
CA VAL A 37 56.83 11.42 -31.90
C VAL A 37 55.35 11.12 -32.11
N THR A 38 54.66 11.99 -32.87
CA THR A 38 53.29 11.77 -33.35
C THR A 38 53.31 11.09 -34.73
N TRP A 39 52.65 9.95 -34.84
CA TRP A 39 52.57 9.11 -36.03
C TRP A 39 51.14 9.11 -36.60
N ALA A 40 50.84 10.02 -37.54
CA ALA A 40 49.49 10.20 -38.11
C ALA A 40 48.99 9.05 -39.03
N GLY A 41 49.79 8.00 -39.18
CA GLY A 41 49.47 6.82 -39.99
C GLY A 41 49.51 5.53 -39.18
N THR A 42 49.72 4.41 -39.88
CA THR A 42 50.00 3.13 -39.20
C THR A 42 51.51 2.99 -38.96
N VAL A 43 51.92 2.60 -37.76
CA VAL A 43 53.27 2.08 -37.51
C VAL A 43 53.18 0.57 -37.32
N ARG A 44 53.86 -0.19 -38.18
CA ARG A 44 53.83 -1.66 -38.19
C ARG A 44 55.20 -2.23 -37.81
N TYR A 45 55.32 -2.69 -36.56
CA TYR A 45 56.43 -3.49 -36.07
C TYR A 45 56.31 -4.94 -36.56
N SER A 46 56.66 -5.15 -37.83
CA SER A 46 56.55 -6.44 -38.55
C SER A 46 57.82 -7.30 -38.52
N SER A 47 58.92 -6.83 -37.91
CA SER A 47 60.17 -7.61 -37.81
C SER A 47 60.00 -8.87 -36.95
N SER A 48 60.62 -9.99 -37.34
CA SER A 48 60.70 -11.18 -36.50
C SER A 48 61.65 -11.02 -35.31
N SER A 49 62.60 -10.07 -35.38
CA SER A 49 63.46 -9.68 -34.27
C SER A 49 62.67 -8.99 -33.14
N GLY A 50 63.24 -9.00 -31.94
CA GLY A 50 62.75 -8.20 -30.82
C GLY A 50 62.83 -6.71 -31.12
N GLN A 51 61.76 -5.95 -30.83
CA GLN A 51 61.71 -4.50 -31.06
C GLN A 51 61.01 -3.77 -29.91
N THR A 52 61.48 -2.56 -29.63
CA THR A 52 60.89 -1.64 -28.65
C THR A 52 59.81 -0.81 -29.32
N ILE A 53 58.58 -0.90 -28.80
CA ILE A 53 57.53 0.06 -29.07
C ILE A 53 57.80 1.25 -28.15
N VAL A 54 58.12 2.39 -28.75
CA VAL A 54 58.56 3.60 -28.04
C VAL A 54 57.37 4.45 -27.63
N ASN A 55 57.54 5.27 -26.58
CA ASN A 55 56.56 6.25 -26.18
C ASN A 55 56.32 7.28 -27.30
N GLY A 56 55.12 7.84 -27.36
CA GLY A 56 54.67 8.69 -28.46
C GLY A 56 53.17 8.55 -28.71
N GLU A 57 52.70 9.13 -29.81
CA GLU A 57 51.28 9.11 -30.18
C GLU A 57 51.12 8.41 -31.52
N TYR A 58 50.25 7.40 -31.59
CA TYR A 58 50.03 6.58 -32.78
C TYR A 58 48.56 6.68 -33.22
N THR A 59 48.31 6.95 -34.50
CA THR A 59 46.95 6.71 -35.05
C THR A 59 46.65 5.22 -35.03
N SER A 60 47.48 4.39 -35.67
CA SER A 60 47.36 2.93 -35.60
C SER A 60 48.69 2.27 -35.25
N LEU A 61 48.71 1.51 -34.16
CA LEU A 61 49.86 0.74 -33.71
C LEU A 61 49.65 -0.74 -34.03
N ASN A 62 50.48 -1.31 -34.88
CA ASN A 62 50.49 -2.74 -35.17
C ASN A 62 51.83 -3.34 -34.75
N GLY A 63 51.79 -4.34 -33.87
CA GLY A 63 52.95 -5.02 -33.32
C GLY A 63 53.09 -6.48 -33.76
N SER A 64 52.58 -6.85 -34.94
CA SER A 64 52.31 -8.23 -35.35
C SER A 64 53.53 -9.13 -35.65
N GLY A 65 54.75 -8.67 -35.41
CA GLY A 65 55.97 -9.48 -35.58
C GLY A 65 56.38 -10.27 -34.32
N GLY A 66 57.69 -10.38 -34.10
CA GLY A 66 58.29 -11.05 -32.93
C GLY A 66 58.08 -10.31 -31.60
N ALA A 67 58.87 -10.66 -30.59
CA ALA A 67 58.74 -10.11 -29.23
C ALA A 67 58.78 -8.57 -29.17
N ARG A 68 57.98 -7.96 -28.31
CA ARG A 68 57.84 -6.51 -28.18
C ARG A 68 58.13 -6.05 -26.76
N THR A 69 59.00 -5.06 -26.64
CA THR A 69 59.22 -4.34 -25.39
C THR A 69 58.40 -3.06 -25.43
N LEU A 70 57.45 -2.89 -24.53
CA LEU A 70 56.78 -1.60 -24.32
C LEU A 70 57.72 -0.72 -23.48
N SER A 71 58.12 0.44 -24.02
CA SER A 71 59.04 1.35 -23.33
C SER A 71 58.42 1.94 -22.06
N THR A 72 59.25 2.55 -21.21
CA THR A 72 58.77 3.48 -20.17
C THR A 72 57.97 4.64 -20.78
N SER A 73 57.17 5.30 -19.95
CA SER A 73 56.28 6.42 -20.33
C SER A 73 55.07 6.01 -21.19
N THR A 74 54.33 6.99 -21.72
CA THR A 74 53.02 6.77 -22.37
C THR A 74 53.12 6.49 -23.88
N ILE A 75 52.41 5.45 -24.31
CA ILE A 75 52.14 5.10 -25.72
C ILE A 75 50.65 5.38 -25.95
N LYS A 76 50.33 6.46 -26.67
CA LYS A 76 48.93 6.81 -27.01
C LYS A 76 48.49 6.19 -28.32
N ILE A 77 47.22 5.80 -28.40
CA ILE A 77 46.63 5.11 -29.55
C ILE A 77 45.25 5.74 -29.83
N SER A 78 45.10 6.45 -30.95
CA SER A 78 43.88 7.21 -31.28
C SER A 78 42.94 6.53 -32.28
N SER A 79 43.35 5.42 -32.88
CA SER A 79 42.47 4.50 -33.63
C SER A 79 42.66 3.06 -33.14
N SER A 80 43.63 2.31 -33.66
CA SER A 80 43.70 0.85 -33.46
C SER A 80 45.01 0.35 -32.85
N PHE A 81 44.92 -0.66 -31.98
CA PHE A 81 46.05 -1.47 -31.52
C PHE A 81 45.89 -2.91 -32.02
N THR A 82 46.94 -3.47 -32.62
CA THR A 82 46.97 -4.87 -33.07
C THR A 82 48.25 -5.55 -32.56
N PRO A 83 48.22 -6.21 -31.39
CA PRO A 83 49.35 -6.99 -30.91
C PRO A 83 49.60 -8.24 -31.77
N GLY A 84 50.84 -8.71 -31.77
CA GLY A 84 51.24 -9.97 -32.38
C GLY A 84 51.23 -11.12 -31.37
N SER A 85 51.55 -12.33 -31.86
CA SER A 85 51.78 -13.51 -31.01
C SER A 85 53.11 -13.50 -30.27
N GLY A 86 54.06 -12.62 -30.63
CA GLY A 86 55.29 -12.42 -29.88
C GLY A 86 55.03 -11.89 -28.46
N THR A 87 55.91 -12.22 -27.51
CA THR A 87 55.79 -11.83 -26.08
C THR A 87 55.82 -10.30 -25.87
N TYR A 88 54.93 -9.76 -25.03
CA TYR A 88 54.88 -8.33 -24.68
C TYR A 88 55.51 -8.04 -23.32
N THR A 89 56.80 -7.70 -23.32
CA THR A 89 57.55 -7.28 -22.12
C THR A 89 57.19 -5.83 -21.77
N ASN A 90 56.64 -5.61 -20.58
CA ASN A 90 56.34 -4.27 -20.06
C ASN A 90 57.51 -3.76 -19.22
N THR A 91 57.93 -2.51 -19.40
CA THR A 91 59.03 -1.89 -18.62
C THR A 91 58.59 -0.72 -17.73
N GLY A 92 57.28 -0.59 -17.47
CA GLY A 92 56.70 0.57 -16.78
C GLY A 92 55.86 1.48 -17.69
N SER A 93 55.38 0.96 -18.82
CA SER A 93 54.58 1.68 -19.82
C SER A 93 53.21 2.14 -19.29
N THR A 94 52.67 3.18 -19.92
CA THR A 94 51.23 3.46 -19.92
C THR A 94 50.71 3.31 -21.35
N ILE A 95 49.70 2.46 -21.57
CA ILE A 95 48.97 2.44 -22.84
C ILE A 95 47.73 3.32 -22.67
N GLU A 96 47.57 4.31 -23.56
CA GLU A 96 46.46 5.27 -23.51
C GLU A 96 45.60 5.17 -24.77
N PHE A 97 44.30 4.90 -24.63
CA PHE A 97 43.33 4.93 -25.73
C PHE A 97 42.63 6.29 -25.75
N ASN A 98 43.07 7.15 -26.69
CA ASN A 98 42.75 8.58 -26.75
C ASN A 98 42.07 9.01 -28.06
N GLY A 99 41.34 8.10 -28.70
CA GLY A 99 40.66 8.34 -29.97
C GLY A 99 39.40 9.20 -29.88
N THR A 100 38.72 9.35 -31.01
CA THR A 100 37.41 9.99 -31.14
C THR A 100 36.33 9.07 -31.73
N SER A 101 36.74 8.00 -32.42
CA SER A 101 35.88 6.90 -32.86
C SER A 101 35.87 5.76 -31.84
N THR A 102 35.03 4.75 -32.02
CA THR A 102 35.11 3.51 -31.22
C THR A 102 36.49 2.87 -31.34
N GLN A 103 37.00 2.34 -30.23
CA GLN A 103 38.30 1.66 -30.19
C GLN A 103 38.14 0.30 -29.50
N SER A 104 39.15 -0.57 -29.65
CA SER A 104 39.22 -1.79 -28.86
C SER A 104 40.56 -1.97 -28.16
N ILE A 105 40.48 -2.47 -26.92
CA ILE A 105 41.63 -2.88 -26.13
C ILE A 105 41.80 -4.40 -26.30
N PRO A 106 42.88 -4.85 -26.97
CA PRO A 106 43.15 -6.27 -27.17
C PRO A 106 43.88 -6.87 -25.95
N THR A 107 43.81 -8.20 -25.81
CA THR A 107 44.70 -8.93 -24.90
C THR A 107 46.13 -8.91 -25.46
N VAL A 108 47.11 -8.65 -24.59
CA VAL A 108 48.55 -8.78 -24.89
C VAL A 108 49.11 -10.05 -24.25
N THR A 109 50.20 -10.60 -24.78
CA THR A 109 50.89 -11.78 -24.23
C THR A 109 51.69 -11.41 -22.98
N GLY A 110 50.96 -11.22 -21.88
CA GLY A 110 51.47 -10.76 -20.59
C GLY A 110 50.39 -10.01 -19.82
N SER A 111 50.65 -8.74 -19.51
CA SER A 111 49.70 -7.80 -18.89
C SER A 111 49.92 -6.39 -19.45
N TYR A 112 49.04 -5.47 -19.15
CA TYR A 112 49.33 -4.04 -19.19
C TYR A 112 49.99 -3.62 -17.88
N ASN A 113 51.03 -2.79 -17.96
CA ASN A 113 51.53 -2.09 -16.77
C ASN A 113 50.50 -1.05 -16.32
N ASN A 114 50.43 0.13 -16.94
CA ASN A 114 49.31 1.06 -16.74
C ASN A 114 48.40 1.08 -17.97
N LEU A 115 47.10 1.29 -17.75
CA LEU A 115 46.09 1.44 -18.79
C LEU A 115 45.27 2.70 -18.55
N THR A 116 45.17 3.55 -19.57
CA THR A 116 44.36 4.76 -19.56
C THR A 116 43.34 4.75 -20.70
N VAL A 117 42.11 5.16 -20.41
CA VAL A 117 41.07 5.41 -21.42
C VAL A 117 40.68 6.88 -21.33
N SER A 118 41.06 7.66 -22.33
CA SER A 118 40.84 9.12 -22.43
C SER A 118 39.98 9.52 -23.63
N ASN A 119 39.58 8.56 -24.46
CA ASN A 119 38.51 8.71 -25.45
C ASN A 119 37.16 8.97 -24.76
N THR A 120 36.70 10.21 -24.80
CA THR A 120 35.41 10.67 -24.23
C THR A 120 34.31 10.82 -25.28
N ALA A 121 34.59 10.49 -26.55
CA ALA A 121 33.66 10.67 -27.67
C ALA A 121 32.97 9.36 -28.09
N ALA A 122 33.57 8.21 -27.79
CA ALA A 122 33.04 6.90 -28.13
C ALA A 122 33.40 5.84 -27.07
N VAL A 123 32.73 4.68 -27.14
CA VAL A 123 33.03 3.53 -26.29
C VAL A 123 34.35 2.89 -26.71
N VAL A 124 35.15 2.49 -25.72
CA VAL A 124 36.38 1.71 -25.88
C VAL A 124 36.14 0.31 -25.31
N SER A 125 36.10 -0.71 -26.18
CA SER A 125 35.64 -2.06 -25.81
C SER A 125 36.78 -3.07 -25.69
N ALA A 126 36.78 -3.91 -24.66
CA ALA A 126 37.69 -5.05 -24.56
C ALA A 126 37.37 -6.12 -25.63
N SER A 127 38.37 -6.53 -26.42
CA SER A 127 38.25 -7.66 -27.37
C SER A 127 38.76 -8.99 -26.79
N GLY A 128 39.20 -8.98 -25.54
CA GLY A 128 39.60 -10.14 -24.74
C GLY A 128 39.80 -9.74 -23.28
N SER A 129 40.06 -10.69 -22.38
CA SER A 129 40.36 -10.36 -20.97
C SER A 129 41.61 -9.50 -20.83
N ILE A 130 41.54 -8.56 -19.89
CA ILE A 130 42.57 -7.55 -19.62
C ILE A 130 43.15 -7.79 -18.22
N VAL A 131 44.48 -7.77 -18.14
CA VAL A 131 45.23 -7.79 -16.88
C VAL A 131 45.98 -6.45 -16.78
N VAL A 132 45.74 -5.68 -15.72
CA VAL A 132 46.43 -4.41 -15.43
C VAL A 132 47.08 -4.49 -14.06
N ASN A 133 48.41 -4.34 -14.01
CA ASN A 133 49.16 -4.53 -12.76
C ASN A 133 49.53 -3.22 -12.04
N GLY A 134 49.79 -2.16 -12.81
CA GLY A 134 49.98 -0.79 -12.35
C GLY A 134 48.66 -0.02 -12.25
N ALA A 135 48.65 1.21 -12.74
CA ALA A 135 47.51 2.12 -12.66
C ALA A 135 46.44 1.87 -13.74
N LEU A 136 45.17 1.96 -13.34
CA LEU A 136 44.02 2.09 -14.23
C LEU A 136 43.45 3.51 -14.13
N SER A 137 43.24 4.17 -15.27
CA SER A 137 42.66 5.52 -15.34
C SER A 137 41.59 5.64 -16.41
N ILE A 138 40.35 5.96 -16.01
CA ILE A 138 39.23 6.18 -16.95
C ILE A 138 38.77 7.65 -16.83
N ALA A 139 39.03 8.44 -17.86
CA ALA A 139 38.70 9.86 -17.88
C ALA A 139 37.20 10.12 -17.71
N SER A 140 36.83 11.31 -17.20
CA SER A 140 35.41 11.67 -17.08
C SER A 140 34.72 11.61 -18.44
N ASN A 141 33.50 11.06 -18.48
CA ASN A 141 32.73 10.73 -19.69
C ASN A 141 33.32 9.64 -20.61
N ALA A 142 34.54 9.13 -20.38
CA ALA A 142 35.06 7.98 -21.11
C ALA A 142 34.39 6.68 -20.63
N ILE A 143 34.23 5.72 -21.54
CA ILE A 143 33.62 4.42 -21.26
C ILE A 143 34.58 3.30 -21.65
N LEU A 144 35.04 2.54 -20.64
CA LEU A 144 35.64 1.23 -20.83
C LEU A 144 34.53 0.17 -20.74
N ASP A 145 34.23 -0.48 -21.85
CA ASP A 145 33.26 -1.57 -21.91
C ASP A 145 33.99 -2.92 -21.97
N MET A 146 33.94 -3.68 -20.87
CA MET A 146 34.59 -4.99 -20.82
C MET A 146 33.85 -6.05 -21.65
N VAL A 147 32.62 -5.77 -22.09
CA VAL A 147 31.74 -6.76 -22.72
C VAL A 147 31.63 -7.99 -21.81
N THR A 148 31.82 -9.20 -22.32
CA THR A 148 31.83 -10.45 -21.54
C THR A 148 33.18 -10.79 -20.89
N ASN A 149 34.20 -9.95 -21.07
CA ASN A 149 35.58 -10.21 -20.63
C ASN A 149 35.83 -9.79 -19.17
N THR A 150 36.94 -10.26 -18.61
CA THR A 150 37.39 -9.91 -17.24
C THR A 150 38.42 -8.78 -17.22
N LEU A 151 38.36 -7.94 -16.18
CA LEU A 151 39.35 -6.91 -15.84
C LEU A 151 40.04 -7.26 -14.52
N SER A 152 41.31 -7.67 -14.60
CA SER A 152 42.05 -8.31 -13.51
C SER A 152 43.47 -7.75 -13.38
N GLY A 153 44.33 -8.42 -12.59
CA GLY A 153 45.69 -7.96 -12.29
C GLY A 153 45.79 -7.23 -10.94
N THR A 154 46.99 -6.81 -10.57
CA THR A 154 47.25 -6.22 -9.25
C THR A 154 46.64 -4.83 -9.06
N LEU A 155 46.31 -4.08 -10.13
CA LEU A 155 45.61 -2.78 -10.11
C LEU A 155 46.07 -1.89 -8.94
N SER A 156 47.31 -1.42 -8.99
CA SER A 156 47.97 -0.70 -7.88
C SER A 156 47.32 0.65 -7.55
N SER A 157 46.66 1.26 -8.53
CA SER A 157 45.82 2.45 -8.35
C SER A 157 44.69 2.48 -9.38
N ILE A 158 43.56 3.07 -9.01
CA ILE A 158 42.32 3.14 -9.81
C ILE A 158 41.82 4.58 -9.72
N THR A 159 41.76 5.29 -10.86
CA THR A 159 41.62 6.75 -10.90
C THR A 159 40.74 7.25 -12.05
N GLY A 160 40.24 8.49 -11.93
CA GLY A 160 39.30 9.09 -12.88
C GLY A 160 37.84 8.78 -12.53
N SER A 161 36.92 9.30 -13.34
CA SER A 161 35.48 9.34 -13.03
C SER A 161 34.57 8.92 -14.19
N GLY A 162 35.12 8.28 -15.22
CA GLY A 162 34.32 7.67 -16.29
C GLY A 162 33.59 6.40 -15.86
N THR A 163 33.15 5.61 -16.84
CA THR A 163 32.41 4.37 -16.62
C THR A 163 33.25 3.14 -16.96
N ILE A 164 33.27 2.16 -16.06
CA ILE A 164 33.65 0.77 -16.34
C ILE A 164 32.37 -0.05 -16.44
N ARG A 165 32.14 -0.69 -17.57
CA ARG A 165 30.93 -1.47 -17.84
C ARG A 165 31.26 -2.95 -18.05
N THR A 166 30.36 -3.85 -17.65
CA THR A 166 30.50 -5.30 -17.87
C THR A 166 29.17 -6.00 -18.16
N GLN A 167 29.23 -7.02 -19.02
CA GLN A 167 28.19 -7.99 -19.35
C GLN A 167 28.65 -9.44 -19.06
N HIS A 168 29.64 -9.64 -18.20
CA HIS A 168 30.26 -10.96 -17.95
C HIS A 168 29.26 -11.99 -17.41
N THR A 169 29.12 -13.11 -18.12
CA THR A 169 28.09 -14.12 -17.89
C THR A 169 28.53 -15.32 -17.05
N ALA A 170 29.83 -15.51 -16.82
CA ALA A 170 30.35 -16.67 -16.10
C ALA A 170 30.36 -16.47 -14.57
N THR A 171 30.53 -17.57 -13.82
CA THR A 171 30.56 -17.60 -12.34
C THR A 171 31.81 -16.98 -11.71
N SER A 172 32.81 -16.61 -12.52
CA SER A 172 33.99 -15.86 -12.09
C SER A 172 33.69 -14.37 -11.86
N ALA A 173 34.52 -13.69 -11.09
CA ALA A 173 34.42 -12.25 -10.89
C ALA A 173 34.76 -11.47 -12.20
N PRO A 174 33.87 -10.61 -12.73
CA PRO A 174 34.20 -9.76 -13.89
C PRO A 174 35.34 -8.80 -13.66
N LEU A 175 35.40 -8.22 -12.46
CA LEU A 175 36.36 -7.21 -12.06
C LEU A 175 37.18 -7.72 -10.86
N ALA A 176 38.36 -7.17 -10.62
CA ALA A 176 39.14 -7.49 -9.43
C ALA A 176 38.36 -7.16 -8.13
N ALA A 177 38.14 -8.16 -7.30
CA ALA A 177 37.45 -8.02 -6.01
C ALA A 177 38.31 -7.25 -4.98
N SER A 178 37.66 -6.76 -3.92
CA SER A 178 38.28 -6.01 -2.81
C SER A 178 39.03 -4.74 -3.25
N LYS A 179 38.55 -4.10 -4.33
CA LYS A 179 39.06 -2.83 -4.86
C LYS A 179 38.15 -1.66 -4.51
N THR A 180 38.74 -0.46 -4.54
CA THR A 180 38.01 0.82 -4.50
C THR A 180 37.90 1.36 -5.91
N TRP A 181 36.70 1.30 -6.49
CA TRP A 181 36.36 1.81 -7.80
C TRP A 181 35.92 3.27 -7.69
N THR A 182 36.80 4.18 -8.11
CA THR A 182 36.54 5.63 -8.19
C THR A 182 35.69 6.02 -9.40
N GLN A 183 35.52 5.09 -10.36
CA GLN A 183 34.65 5.20 -11.52
C GLN A 183 33.19 4.91 -11.15
N THR A 184 32.29 5.22 -12.10
CA THR A 184 30.99 4.54 -12.15
C THR A 184 31.22 3.11 -12.64
N VAL A 185 30.70 2.10 -11.93
CA VAL A 185 30.71 0.71 -12.38
C VAL A 185 29.31 0.30 -12.78
N GLU A 186 29.13 -0.16 -14.01
CA GLU A 186 27.85 -0.55 -14.59
C GLU A 186 27.80 -2.05 -14.93
N TYR A 187 26.81 -2.74 -14.37
CA TYR A 187 26.51 -4.16 -14.62
C TYR A 187 25.29 -4.28 -15.54
N ASN A 188 25.50 -4.59 -16.83
CA ASN A 188 24.48 -4.45 -17.88
C ASN A 188 24.30 -5.68 -18.80
N ASN A 189 24.66 -6.90 -18.37
CA ASN A 189 24.38 -8.12 -19.15
C ASN A 189 22.95 -8.15 -19.69
N ALA A 190 22.79 -8.42 -20.99
CA ALA A 190 21.49 -8.50 -21.65
C ALA A 190 20.81 -9.87 -21.52
N THR A 191 21.55 -10.91 -21.12
CA THR A 191 21.07 -12.30 -21.05
C THR A 191 21.63 -13.04 -19.84
N GLY A 192 20.84 -13.15 -18.77
CA GLY A 192 21.13 -13.95 -17.58
C GLY A 192 21.63 -13.11 -16.39
N GLY A 193 22.07 -13.81 -15.35
CA GLY A 193 22.59 -13.16 -14.14
C GLY A 193 23.98 -12.56 -14.33
N GLN A 194 24.50 -11.94 -13.27
CA GLN A 194 25.90 -11.52 -13.15
C GLN A 194 26.36 -11.62 -11.69
N THR A 195 27.66 -11.81 -11.47
CA THR A 195 28.29 -11.67 -10.16
C THR A 195 28.77 -10.23 -9.96
N VAL A 196 28.13 -9.49 -9.05
CA VAL A 196 28.58 -8.17 -8.61
C VAL A 196 29.71 -8.36 -7.60
N VAL A 197 30.90 -7.85 -7.90
CA VAL A 197 32.09 -8.16 -7.07
C VAL A 197 32.08 -7.34 -5.77
N GLY A 198 32.52 -7.95 -4.67
CA GLY A 198 32.70 -7.23 -3.41
C GLY A 198 33.82 -6.20 -3.51
N GLY A 199 33.63 -5.06 -2.84
CA GLY A 199 34.52 -3.90 -2.94
C GLY A 199 33.81 -2.60 -2.56
N THR A 200 34.51 -1.48 -2.78
CA THR A 200 34.01 -0.12 -2.54
C THR A 200 33.79 0.58 -3.88
N TYR A 201 32.65 1.23 -4.07
CA TYR A 201 32.28 1.91 -5.32
C TYR A 201 31.84 3.35 -5.08
N THR A 202 32.39 4.32 -5.83
CA THR A 202 31.85 5.69 -5.83
C THR A 202 30.43 5.73 -6.39
N THR A 203 30.18 5.01 -7.50
CA THR A 203 28.83 4.79 -8.03
C THR A 203 28.70 3.36 -8.56
N LEU A 204 27.68 2.64 -8.10
CA LEU A 204 27.31 1.32 -8.61
C LEU A 204 25.97 1.42 -9.36
N ILE A 205 25.96 0.98 -10.62
CA ILE A 205 24.75 0.91 -11.47
C ILE A 205 24.48 -0.55 -11.81
N ILE A 206 23.28 -1.02 -11.47
CA ILE A 206 22.75 -2.30 -11.91
C ILE A 206 21.71 -2.02 -13.00
N SER A 207 22.08 -2.27 -14.25
CA SER A 207 21.24 -2.03 -15.44
C SER A 207 20.84 -3.32 -16.17
N ASN A 208 21.40 -4.47 -15.79
CA ASN A 208 20.89 -5.80 -16.18
C ASN A 208 19.51 -6.05 -15.54
N THR A 209 18.51 -6.19 -16.39
CA THR A 209 17.12 -6.53 -16.07
C THR A 209 16.73 -7.95 -16.49
N SER A 210 17.66 -8.71 -17.07
CA SER A 210 17.39 -10.03 -17.66
C SER A 210 17.43 -11.19 -16.64
N ASN A 211 18.12 -10.99 -15.51
CA ASN A 211 18.04 -11.86 -14.33
C ASN A 211 18.64 -11.17 -13.09
N THR A 212 18.75 -11.90 -11.99
CA THR A 212 19.37 -11.45 -10.74
C THR A 212 20.87 -11.16 -10.90
N ASN A 213 21.32 -10.03 -10.34
CA ASN A 213 22.72 -9.69 -10.18
C ASN A 213 23.10 -9.98 -8.72
N THR A 214 23.94 -10.99 -8.50
CA THR A 214 24.22 -11.55 -7.17
C THR A 214 25.54 -11.01 -6.62
N ALA A 215 25.55 -10.50 -5.41
CA ALA A 215 26.76 -10.05 -4.73
C ALA A 215 27.67 -11.25 -4.40
N GLY A 216 28.92 -11.23 -4.89
CA GLY A 216 29.92 -12.26 -4.59
C GLY A 216 30.64 -12.09 -3.24
N ALA A 217 30.51 -10.91 -2.63
CA ALA A 217 30.97 -10.56 -1.28
C ALA A 217 30.32 -9.21 -0.86
N ALA A 218 30.63 -8.71 0.34
CA ALA A 218 30.11 -7.43 0.82
C ALA A 218 30.44 -6.24 -0.10
N ILE A 219 29.49 -5.32 -0.21
CA ILE A 219 29.57 -4.14 -1.08
C ILE A 219 29.45 -2.87 -0.24
N ALA A 220 30.38 -1.95 -0.42
CA ALA A 220 30.23 -0.56 -0.02
C ALA A 220 30.00 0.29 -1.27
N THR A 221 28.98 1.16 -1.29
CA THR A 221 28.85 2.13 -2.38
C THR A 221 28.28 3.46 -1.93
N THR A 222 28.83 4.56 -2.43
CA THR A 222 28.35 5.90 -2.10
C THR A 222 27.04 6.23 -2.81
N ASN A 223 26.91 5.87 -4.09
CA ASN A 223 25.70 6.08 -4.90
C ASN A 223 25.26 4.76 -5.53
N LEU A 224 23.97 4.45 -5.49
CA LEU A 224 23.41 3.22 -6.06
C LEU A 224 22.26 3.52 -7.03
N THR A 225 22.32 2.93 -8.21
CA THR A 225 21.23 2.96 -9.20
C THR A 225 20.77 1.55 -9.52
N LEU A 226 19.49 1.27 -9.31
CA LEU A 226 18.84 -0.01 -9.67
C LEU A 226 17.79 0.25 -10.76
N ASN A 227 18.11 -0.02 -12.02
CA ASN A 227 17.18 0.24 -13.12
C ASN A 227 15.87 -0.55 -12.98
N SER A 228 14.80 -0.09 -13.66
CA SER A 228 13.48 -0.73 -13.63
C SER A 228 13.56 -2.21 -13.99
N GLY A 229 13.12 -3.09 -13.08
CA GLY A 229 13.17 -4.54 -13.29
C GLY A 229 14.55 -5.19 -13.08
N SER A 230 15.59 -4.42 -12.73
CA SER A 230 16.84 -5.00 -12.24
C SER A 230 16.66 -5.54 -10.82
N VAL A 231 17.41 -6.59 -10.49
CA VAL A 231 17.52 -7.12 -9.14
C VAL A 231 18.99 -7.13 -8.74
N LEU A 232 19.32 -6.50 -7.61
CA LEU A 232 20.56 -6.71 -6.87
C LEU A 232 20.24 -7.59 -5.67
N ASP A 233 20.79 -8.80 -5.65
CA ASP A 233 20.67 -9.72 -4.52
C ASP A 233 21.97 -9.73 -3.73
N MET A 234 21.93 -9.16 -2.53
CA MET A 234 23.05 -9.10 -1.62
C MET A 234 23.37 -10.46 -0.98
N THR A 235 22.48 -11.45 -1.11
CA THR A 235 22.55 -12.73 -0.40
C THR A 235 22.73 -12.52 1.11
N THR A 236 23.69 -13.20 1.75
CA THR A 236 24.04 -13.02 3.17
C THR A 236 25.16 -11.99 3.39
N PHE A 237 25.31 -11.00 2.50
CA PHE A 237 26.30 -9.93 2.65
C PHE A 237 25.63 -8.58 2.94
N ALA A 238 26.27 -7.75 3.77
CA ALA A 238 25.78 -6.41 4.05
C ALA A 238 26.04 -5.45 2.89
N LEU A 239 25.07 -4.56 2.62
CA LEU A 239 25.25 -3.37 1.79
C LEU A 239 25.61 -2.18 2.70
N THR A 240 26.65 -1.42 2.35
CA THR A 240 27.18 -0.34 3.18
C THR A 240 27.55 0.91 2.37
N GLY A 241 28.00 1.98 3.03
CA GLY A 241 28.65 3.13 2.37
C GLY A 241 27.74 4.20 1.75
N LEU A 242 26.42 4.01 1.73
CA LEU A 242 25.44 4.89 1.05
C LEU A 242 25.31 6.29 1.68
N GLY A 243 26.32 7.14 1.47
CA GLY A 243 26.32 8.56 1.82
C GLY A 243 25.73 9.48 0.76
N GLY A 244 25.57 9.01 -0.48
CA GLY A 244 25.05 9.76 -1.62
C GLY A 244 23.66 9.31 -2.06
N THR A 245 23.41 9.35 -3.36
CA THR A 245 22.08 9.16 -3.97
C THR A 245 21.74 7.69 -4.16
N ILE A 246 20.49 7.33 -3.86
CA ILE A 246 19.86 6.06 -4.25
C ILE A 246 18.83 6.37 -5.33
N SER A 247 18.90 5.72 -6.49
CA SER A 247 18.05 6.02 -7.65
C SER A 247 17.62 4.76 -8.43
N GLY A 248 16.74 4.96 -9.42
CA GLY A 248 16.06 3.89 -10.14
C GLY A 248 14.76 3.49 -9.44
N SER A 249 13.65 4.08 -9.88
CA SER A 249 12.35 4.13 -9.17
C SER A 249 11.57 2.81 -9.09
N THR A 250 12.09 1.74 -9.68
CA THR A 250 11.41 0.43 -9.81
C THR A 250 12.40 -0.75 -9.85
N GLY A 251 13.66 -0.54 -9.47
CA GLY A 251 14.62 -1.63 -9.25
C GLY A 251 14.37 -2.36 -7.93
N THR A 252 14.97 -3.52 -7.74
CA THR A 252 14.83 -4.34 -6.52
C THR A 252 16.17 -4.57 -5.84
N LEU A 253 16.23 -4.32 -4.52
CA LEU A 253 17.31 -4.79 -3.65
C LEU A 253 16.78 -5.93 -2.79
N ARG A 254 17.50 -7.05 -2.75
CA ARG A 254 17.15 -8.25 -1.99
C ARG A 254 18.28 -8.60 -1.02
N THR A 255 17.95 -9.06 0.19
CA THR A 255 18.94 -9.44 1.21
C THR A 255 18.44 -10.56 2.12
N GLN A 256 19.34 -11.50 2.42
CA GLN A 256 19.21 -12.55 3.43
C GLN A 256 20.25 -12.40 4.56
N GLU A 257 20.95 -11.27 4.64
CA GLU A 257 21.87 -10.94 5.75
C GLU A 257 21.05 -10.72 7.05
N THR A 258 21.53 -11.26 8.18
CA THR A 258 20.75 -11.43 9.43
C THR A 258 21.24 -10.60 10.62
N SER A 259 22.19 -9.69 10.43
CA SER A 259 22.63 -8.75 11.47
C SER A 259 21.57 -7.69 11.81
N SER A 260 21.94 -6.73 12.67
CA SER A 260 21.16 -5.53 12.93
C SER A 260 21.17 -4.51 11.78
N SER A 261 22.06 -4.66 10.78
CA SER A 261 22.25 -3.67 9.71
C SER A 261 22.55 -4.32 8.33
N PRO A 262 21.64 -5.15 7.77
CA PRO A 262 21.83 -5.82 6.48
C PRO A 262 21.92 -4.84 5.29
N ILE A 263 21.25 -3.69 5.39
CA ILE A 263 21.35 -2.54 4.48
C ILE A 263 21.39 -1.25 5.33
N PRO A 264 21.83 -0.10 4.80
CA PRO A 264 21.99 1.11 5.61
C PRO A 264 20.63 1.68 6.04
N SER A 265 20.51 1.97 7.34
CA SER A 265 19.32 2.58 7.94
C SER A 265 19.19 4.07 7.60
N ALA A 266 17.99 4.61 7.86
CA ALA A 266 17.59 5.99 7.58
C ALA A 266 17.80 6.41 6.10
N LYS A 267 17.52 5.49 5.17
CA LYS A 267 17.58 5.74 3.71
C LYS A 267 16.20 5.75 3.06
N THR A 268 16.12 6.45 1.93
CA THR A 268 14.96 6.42 1.04
C THR A 268 15.23 5.43 -0.09
N TRP A 269 14.43 4.38 -0.16
CA TRP A 269 14.49 3.30 -1.13
C TRP A 269 13.37 3.49 -2.15
N PRO A 270 13.66 4.02 -3.36
CA PRO A 270 12.63 4.39 -4.32
C PRO A 270 12.03 3.18 -5.06
N GLY A 271 12.71 2.03 -5.05
CA GLY A 271 12.24 0.76 -5.62
C GLY A 271 11.67 -0.20 -4.57
N THR A 272 11.87 -1.50 -4.79
CA THR A 272 11.41 -2.57 -3.89
C THR A 272 12.56 -3.09 -3.04
N ILE A 273 12.35 -3.22 -1.73
CA ILE A 273 13.27 -3.91 -0.81
C ILE A 273 12.68 -5.25 -0.38
N ILE A 274 13.48 -6.31 -0.47
CA ILE A 274 13.10 -7.69 -0.08
C ILE A 274 14.01 -8.17 1.06
N TYR A 275 13.39 -8.49 2.19
CA TYR A 275 14.02 -9.11 3.36
C TYR A 275 13.58 -10.58 3.48
N ASP A 276 14.36 -11.49 2.90
CA ASP A 276 13.96 -12.89 2.72
C ASP A 276 14.90 -13.95 3.33
N ALA A 277 15.63 -13.59 4.40
CA ALA A 277 16.35 -14.59 5.19
C ALA A 277 15.40 -15.66 5.78
N SER A 278 15.83 -16.91 5.79
CA SER A 278 15.14 -18.03 6.45
C SER A 278 15.19 -17.93 7.99
N GLY A 279 16.23 -17.30 8.53
CA GLY A 279 16.36 -16.98 9.94
C GLY A 279 15.61 -15.70 10.36
N SER A 280 15.85 -15.27 11.60
CA SER A 280 15.42 -13.93 12.04
C SER A 280 16.20 -12.85 11.27
N GLN A 281 15.53 -11.75 10.90
CA GLN A 281 16.14 -10.67 10.12
C GLN A 281 15.62 -9.29 10.53
N THR A 282 16.51 -8.31 10.57
CA THR A 282 16.18 -6.92 10.92
C THR A 282 15.69 -6.15 9.70
N ILE A 283 14.48 -5.57 9.78
CA ILE A 283 13.98 -4.57 8.83
C ILE A 283 14.38 -3.20 9.38
N VAL A 284 15.42 -2.59 8.80
CA VAL A 284 16.00 -1.34 9.31
C VAL A 284 15.08 -0.14 9.14
N LEU A 285 15.26 0.90 9.98
CA LEU A 285 14.57 2.18 9.82
C LEU A 285 14.80 2.77 8.41
N GLY A 286 13.78 3.37 7.81
CA GLY A 286 13.89 3.94 6.46
C GLY A 286 12.55 4.36 5.84
N THR A 287 12.62 4.93 4.64
CA THR A 287 11.45 5.18 3.79
C THR A 287 11.50 4.24 2.58
N TYR A 288 10.51 3.38 2.47
CA TYR A 288 10.39 2.34 1.45
C TYR A 288 9.27 2.69 0.48
N ASN A 289 9.53 2.59 -0.83
CA ASN A 289 8.42 2.59 -1.79
C ASN A 289 7.67 1.26 -1.69
N ASN A 290 8.32 0.12 -1.98
CA ASN A 290 7.76 -1.20 -1.66
C ASN A 290 8.67 -1.96 -0.69
N LEU A 291 8.06 -2.68 0.25
CA LEU A 291 8.72 -3.50 1.25
C LEU A 291 8.10 -4.90 1.23
N THR A 292 8.93 -5.92 1.04
CA THR A 292 8.53 -7.33 1.10
C THR A 292 9.35 -8.05 2.16
N ALA A 293 8.69 -8.89 2.96
CA ALA A 293 9.33 -9.85 3.83
C ALA A 293 8.81 -11.26 3.54
N SER A 294 9.66 -12.28 3.65
CA SER A 294 9.29 -13.69 3.43
C SER A 294 10.28 -14.62 4.13
N GLY A 295 9.89 -15.86 4.41
CA GLY A 295 10.74 -16.79 5.17
C GLY A 295 10.58 -16.62 6.69
N GLY A 296 11.68 -16.32 7.39
CA GLY A 296 11.74 -16.37 8.85
C GLY A 296 11.08 -15.20 9.61
N ALA A 297 11.26 -15.19 10.92
CA ALA A 297 10.82 -14.11 11.80
C ALA A 297 11.47 -12.76 11.43
N ARG A 298 10.82 -11.65 11.73
CA ARG A 298 11.33 -10.30 11.43
C ARG A 298 11.42 -9.47 12.70
N THR A 299 12.47 -8.68 12.82
CA THR A 299 12.60 -7.67 13.86
C THR A 299 12.43 -6.32 13.18
N LEU A 300 11.42 -5.55 13.62
CA LEU A 300 11.35 -4.15 13.24
C LEU A 300 12.45 -3.42 14.01
N ASP A 301 13.21 -2.55 13.35
CA ASP A 301 14.34 -1.84 13.95
C ASP A 301 13.89 -0.72 14.91
N ALA A 302 14.69 -0.45 15.93
CA ALA A 302 14.26 0.22 17.15
C ALA A 302 14.21 1.75 17.04
N ALA A 303 13.35 2.37 17.85
CA ALA A 303 13.36 3.80 18.14
C ALA A 303 13.33 4.75 16.92
N GLY A 304 12.45 4.47 15.94
CA GLY A 304 12.23 5.34 14.81
C GLY A 304 11.06 4.92 13.92
N THR A 305 11.04 5.42 12.68
CA THR A 305 9.94 5.19 11.72
C THR A 305 10.37 4.29 10.57
N ILE A 306 9.59 3.24 10.31
CA ILE A 306 9.58 2.46 9.07
C ILE A 306 8.43 3.00 8.22
N ASN A 307 8.76 3.84 7.24
CA ASN A 307 7.80 4.57 6.41
C ASN A 307 7.60 3.83 5.07
N ILE A 308 6.34 3.70 4.63
CA ILE A 308 5.97 2.90 3.45
C ILE A 308 4.96 3.68 2.59
N SER A 309 5.35 4.04 1.36
CA SER A 309 4.52 4.83 0.43
C SER A 309 3.75 4.00 -0.60
N GLY A 310 4.23 2.79 -0.88
CA GLY A 310 3.61 1.82 -1.80
C GLY A 310 3.15 0.57 -1.04
N THR A 311 3.59 -0.61 -1.47
CA THR A 311 3.10 -1.90 -0.94
C THR A 311 3.96 -2.41 0.22
N PHE A 312 3.31 -2.84 1.31
CA PHE A 312 3.93 -3.73 2.29
C PHE A 312 3.39 -5.15 2.12
N THR A 313 4.29 -6.11 1.90
CA THR A 313 3.99 -7.54 1.80
C THR A 313 4.69 -8.28 2.93
N PRO A 314 4.07 -8.42 4.12
CA PRO A 314 4.67 -9.14 5.24
C PRO A 314 4.65 -10.65 5.02
N GLY A 315 5.74 -11.30 5.43
CA GLY A 315 5.83 -12.76 5.52
C GLY A 315 5.08 -13.32 6.72
N SER A 316 4.90 -14.65 6.76
CA SER A 316 4.20 -15.38 7.82
C SER A 316 4.99 -15.54 9.13
N GLY A 317 6.26 -15.14 9.17
CA GLY A 317 7.06 -15.10 10.39
C GLY A 317 6.54 -14.12 11.43
N THR A 318 6.89 -14.32 12.70
CA THR A 318 6.56 -13.39 13.79
C THR A 318 7.36 -12.09 13.68
N TYR A 319 6.75 -10.98 14.10
CA TYR A 319 7.33 -9.65 14.11
C TYR A 319 7.67 -9.23 15.54
N THR A 320 8.97 -9.11 15.83
CA THR A 320 9.48 -8.55 17.09
C THR A 320 9.35 -7.02 17.03
N ASN A 321 8.54 -6.48 17.93
CA ASN A 321 8.37 -5.05 18.13
C ASN A 321 9.45 -4.50 19.08
N THR A 322 10.08 -3.39 18.71
CA THR A 322 11.21 -2.76 19.43
C THR A 322 10.99 -1.25 19.66
N SER A 323 9.72 -0.86 19.85
CA SER A 323 9.28 0.54 19.93
C SER A 323 9.44 1.33 18.62
N SER A 324 9.18 0.68 17.48
CA SER A 324 9.16 1.26 16.13
C SER A 324 7.77 1.79 15.73
N THR A 325 7.70 2.94 15.07
CA THR A 325 6.48 3.35 14.33
C THR A 325 6.50 2.75 12.91
N VAL A 326 5.45 2.04 12.51
CA VAL A 326 5.20 1.76 11.08
C VAL A 326 4.26 2.83 10.54
N LEU A 327 4.66 3.50 9.47
CA LEU A 327 3.96 4.63 8.86
C LEU A 327 3.50 4.26 7.44
N PHE A 328 2.19 4.29 7.20
CA PHE A 328 1.60 4.14 5.86
C PHE A 328 1.25 5.53 5.33
N ASN A 329 1.94 5.97 4.27
CA ASN A 329 1.87 7.35 3.76
C ASN A 329 1.60 7.45 2.25
N GLY A 330 1.10 6.40 1.61
CA GLY A 330 0.72 6.43 0.19
C GLY A 330 -0.28 7.55 -0.10
N SER A 331 -0.11 8.25 -1.22
CA SER A 331 -0.92 9.41 -1.60
C SER A 331 -2.32 9.07 -2.12
N GLY A 332 -2.56 7.79 -2.45
CA GLY A 332 -3.84 7.22 -2.80
C GLY A 332 -4.25 6.09 -1.86
N SER A 333 -5.15 5.23 -2.31
CA SER A 333 -5.53 4.01 -1.56
C SER A 333 -4.34 3.07 -1.41
N GLN A 334 -4.15 2.52 -0.21
CA GLN A 334 -3.00 1.67 0.13
C GLN A 334 -3.43 0.62 1.16
N ASN A 335 -2.86 -0.58 1.08
CA ASN A 335 -3.19 -1.69 1.98
C ASN A 335 -2.38 -1.61 3.29
N VAL A 336 -3.07 -1.86 4.42
CA VAL A 336 -2.49 -2.03 5.75
C VAL A 336 -2.63 -3.51 6.12
N PRO A 337 -1.58 -4.34 5.93
CA PRO A 337 -1.66 -5.75 6.22
C PRO A 337 -1.59 -6.04 7.72
N ALA A 338 -2.02 -7.23 8.11
CA ALA A 338 -1.80 -7.76 9.45
C ALA A 338 -0.34 -8.20 9.62
N ILE A 339 0.23 -7.97 10.81
CA ILE A 339 1.47 -8.62 11.27
C ILE A 339 1.23 -9.27 12.63
N SER A 340 1.85 -10.42 12.87
CA SER A 340 1.70 -11.18 14.12
C SER A 340 2.88 -10.91 15.05
N PRO A 341 2.68 -10.52 16.32
CA PRO A 341 1.40 -10.43 17.03
C PRO A 341 0.68 -9.08 16.89
N ALA A 342 1.40 -8.00 16.58
CA ALA A 342 0.89 -6.63 16.51
C ALA A 342 1.88 -5.70 15.82
N TYR A 343 1.46 -4.48 15.45
CA TYR A 343 2.35 -3.32 15.34
C TYR A 343 2.62 -2.75 16.74
N ASN A 344 3.79 -2.11 16.95
CA ASN A 344 4.02 -1.28 18.12
C ASN A 344 3.19 0.00 18.00
N ASP A 345 3.70 1.01 17.29
CA ASP A 345 2.93 2.18 16.89
C ASP A 345 2.59 2.08 15.40
N LEU A 346 1.37 2.46 15.05
CA LEU A 346 0.87 2.47 13.68
C LEU A 346 0.42 3.89 13.35
N THR A 347 1.05 4.50 12.36
CA THR A 347 0.66 5.82 11.86
C THR A 347 0.09 5.71 10.46
N ILE A 348 -1.06 6.34 10.27
CA ILE A 348 -1.78 6.51 9.02
C ILE A 348 -1.67 7.98 8.64
N SER A 349 -1.33 8.25 7.38
CA SER A 349 -1.12 9.61 6.88
C SER A 349 -1.42 9.73 5.38
N ASN A 350 -1.48 10.98 4.91
CA ASN A 350 -1.75 11.38 3.54
C ASN A 350 -3.13 10.96 3.01
N THR A 351 -3.54 11.62 1.93
CA THR A 351 -4.81 11.37 1.24
C THR A 351 -4.98 9.91 0.80
N GLY A 352 -6.24 9.51 0.61
CA GLY A 352 -6.60 8.17 0.14
C GLY A 352 -6.71 7.16 1.28
N THR A 353 -7.73 6.30 1.18
CA THR A 353 -8.10 5.37 2.26
C THR A 353 -7.04 4.29 2.44
N LYS A 354 -6.49 4.20 3.65
CA LYS A 354 -5.62 3.10 4.05
C LYS A 354 -6.51 1.96 4.54
N SER A 355 -6.43 0.77 3.93
CA SER A 355 -7.43 -0.30 4.13
C SER A 355 -6.81 -1.55 4.74
N MET A 356 -7.39 -2.04 5.84
CA MET A 356 -6.95 -3.26 6.51
C MET A 356 -7.23 -4.51 5.65
N THR A 357 -6.21 -5.35 5.43
CA THR A 357 -6.35 -6.62 4.69
C THR A 357 -6.33 -7.86 5.60
N GLY A 358 -6.44 -7.65 6.91
CA GLY A 358 -6.50 -8.67 7.95
C GLY A 358 -6.77 -8.03 9.30
N ASN A 359 -6.85 -8.85 10.36
CA ASN A 359 -6.98 -8.34 11.73
C ASN A 359 -5.69 -7.58 12.13
N VAL A 360 -5.82 -6.32 12.54
CA VAL A 360 -4.68 -5.47 12.95
C VAL A 360 -4.75 -5.19 14.43
N THR A 361 -3.68 -5.55 15.14
CA THR A 361 -3.46 -5.17 16.54
C THR A 361 -2.43 -4.04 16.59
N VAL A 362 -2.72 -2.99 17.36
CA VAL A 362 -1.77 -1.93 17.71
C VAL A 362 -1.52 -2.00 19.22
N ALA A 363 -0.27 -2.29 19.61
CA ALA A 363 0.12 -2.49 21.00
C ALA A 363 0.38 -1.16 21.73
N GLY A 364 1.02 -0.22 21.04
CA GLY A 364 1.25 1.16 21.44
C GLY A 364 0.18 2.08 20.86
N THR A 365 0.60 3.05 20.04
CA THR A 365 -0.23 4.18 19.60
C THR A 365 -0.76 3.99 18.17
N LEU A 366 -2.06 4.18 17.96
CA LEU A 366 -2.62 4.42 16.63
C LEU A 366 -2.74 5.95 16.37
N THR A 367 -2.08 6.44 15.33
CA THR A 367 -2.06 7.86 14.97
C THR A 367 -2.66 8.09 13.58
N LEU A 368 -3.69 8.92 13.49
CA LEU A 368 -4.22 9.51 12.25
C LEU A 368 -4.00 11.03 12.36
N SER A 369 -2.99 11.53 11.67
CA SER A 369 -2.36 12.84 11.90
C SER A 369 -3.17 14.04 11.39
N THR A 370 -3.94 13.86 10.32
CA THR A 370 -4.69 14.91 9.61
C THR A 370 -6.16 14.53 9.44
N SER A 371 -7.03 15.53 9.24
CA SER A 371 -8.47 15.29 8.98
C SER A 371 -8.75 14.62 7.63
N SER A 372 -7.75 14.50 6.75
CA SER A 372 -7.78 13.72 5.51
C SER A 372 -7.27 12.28 5.64
N ASP A 373 -6.84 11.87 6.83
CA ASP A 373 -6.34 10.51 7.07
C ASP A 373 -7.52 9.57 7.37
N PHE A 374 -7.61 8.46 6.63
CA PHE A 374 -8.69 7.49 6.74
C PHE A 374 -8.15 6.06 6.90
N LEU A 375 -8.54 5.36 7.97
CA LEU A 375 -8.24 3.94 8.18
C LEU A 375 -9.53 3.11 8.06
N SER A 376 -9.65 2.33 7.00
CA SER A 376 -10.77 1.40 6.80
C SER A 376 -10.50 0.04 7.43
N ILE A 377 -11.40 -0.38 8.31
CA ILE A 377 -11.35 -1.67 9.02
C ILE A 377 -11.80 -2.80 8.09
N GLY A 378 -12.73 -2.54 7.15
CA GLY A 378 -13.32 -3.59 6.31
C GLY A 378 -13.99 -4.69 7.14
N SER A 379 -13.94 -5.94 6.69
CA SER A 379 -14.50 -7.10 7.42
C SER A 379 -13.61 -7.63 8.56
N ASN A 380 -12.64 -6.83 9.02
CA ASN A 380 -11.61 -7.27 9.97
C ASN A 380 -11.88 -6.78 11.40
N THR A 381 -10.99 -7.15 12.32
CA THR A 381 -10.90 -6.61 13.67
C THR A 381 -9.74 -5.63 13.79
N LEU A 382 -10.01 -4.41 14.25
CA LEU A 382 -9.00 -3.48 14.76
C LEU A 382 -8.93 -3.59 16.27
N ALA A 383 -7.78 -3.99 16.81
CA ALA A 383 -7.55 -4.13 18.25
C ALA A 383 -6.55 -3.05 18.74
N LEU A 384 -6.99 -2.19 19.65
CA LEU A 384 -6.23 -1.07 20.20
C LEU A 384 -5.94 -1.35 21.69
N GLN A 385 -4.67 -1.60 22.02
CA GLN A 385 -4.24 -1.98 23.38
C GLN A 385 -3.54 -0.84 24.14
N GLY A 386 -3.16 0.22 23.42
CA GLY A 386 -2.53 1.42 23.98
C GLY A 386 -3.32 2.69 23.63
N SER A 387 -2.57 3.75 23.32
CA SER A 387 -3.10 5.11 23.10
C SER A 387 -3.63 5.31 21.67
N THR A 388 -4.34 6.42 21.43
CA THR A 388 -4.63 6.88 20.07
C THR A 388 -4.49 8.39 19.93
N SER A 389 -4.05 8.87 18.77
CA SER A 389 -4.08 10.29 18.39
C SER A 389 -4.82 10.43 17.06
N LEU A 390 -6.12 10.75 17.12
CA LEU A 390 -7.02 10.72 15.95
C LEU A 390 -7.52 12.13 15.60
N THR A 391 -6.81 12.78 14.67
CA THR A 391 -7.30 13.96 13.94
C THR A 391 -8.08 13.53 12.68
N GLY A 392 -7.69 12.41 12.08
CA GLY A 392 -8.43 11.73 11.02
C GLY A 392 -9.54 10.83 11.55
N THR A 393 -10.10 9.97 10.69
CA THR A 393 -11.24 9.11 11.07
C THR A 393 -11.10 7.65 10.67
N LEU A 394 -11.72 6.76 11.45
CA LEU A 394 -11.89 5.37 11.08
C LEU A 394 -13.05 5.20 10.08
N ILE A 395 -12.98 4.20 9.21
CA ILE A 395 -14.08 3.75 8.37
C ILE A 395 -14.43 2.32 8.78
N GLY A 396 -15.60 2.18 9.40
CA GLY A 396 -16.21 0.91 9.75
C GLY A 396 -17.21 0.44 8.68
N SER A 397 -17.97 -0.59 9.04
CA SER A 397 -19.00 -1.25 8.23
C SER A 397 -19.80 -2.23 9.10
N SER A 398 -20.88 -2.81 8.58
CA SER A 398 -21.66 -3.87 9.25
C SER A 398 -20.90 -5.18 9.49
N SER A 399 -19.66 -5.32 9.01
CA SER A 399 -18.74 -6.45 9.26
C SER A 399 -17.45 -6.06 10.00
N SER A 400 -17.25 -4.77 10.32
CA SER A 400 -16.05 -4.29 11.03
C SER A 400 -16.12 -4.53 12.53
N ASN A 401 -15.05 -4.99 13.15
CA ASN A 401 -14.98 -5.16 14.60
C ASN A 401 -13.96 -4.19 15.21
N LEU A 402 -14.31 -3.55 16.32
CA LEU A 402 -13.41 -2.69 17.09
C LEU A 402 -13.26 -3.26 18.51
N THR A 403 -12.03 -3.54 18.89
CA THR A 403 -11.67 -4.01 20.24
C THR A 403 -10.77 -2.98 20.91
N ILE A 404 -11.21 -2.48 22.06
CA ILE A 404 -10.45 -1.61 22.96
C ILE A 404 -10.05 -2.43 24.19
N SER A 405 -8.75 -2.64 24.40
CA SER A 405 -8.24 -3.53 25.45
C SER A 405 -6.93 -3.03 26.04
N GLY A 406 -6.08 -3.93 26.56
CA GLY A 406 -4.83 -3.60 27.23
C GLY A 406 -5.00 -3.01 28.63
N SER A 407 -3.93 -2.40 29.12
CA SER A 407 -3.83 -1.75 30.44
C SER A 407 -3.35 -0.28 30.37
N ALA A 408 -3.14 0.23 29.15
CA ALA A 408 -2.52 1.53 28.88
C ALA A 408 -3.42 2.44 28.02
N GLY A 409 -3.04 3.72 27.88
CA GLY A 409 -3.61 4.66 26.90
C GLY A 409 -5.10 4.98 27.06
N GLY A 410 -5.55 5.21 28.31
CA GLY A 410 -6.96 5.35 28.72
C GLY A 410 -7.84 6.33 27.93
N SER A 411 -9.16 6.14 28.08
CA SER A 411 -10.29 6.72 27.32
C SER A 411 -9.96 7.59 26.08
N PRO A 412 -9.50 6.97 24.98
CA PRO A 412 -9.31 7.64 23.71
C PRO A 412 -10.65 8.04 23.10
N THR A 413 -10.65 9.14 22.34
CA THR A 413 -11.80 9.53 21.51
C THR A 413 -11.69 8.86 20.15
N ILE A 414 -12.62 7.95 19.82
CA ILE A 414 -12.67 7.27 18.52
C ILE A 414 -13.72 7.92 17.62
N THR A 415 -13.28 8.45 16.48
CA THR A 415 -14.10 9.20 15.51
C THR A 415 -14.22 8.41 14.22
N PHE A 416 -15.45 8.15 13.76
CA PHE A 416 -15.71 7.51 12.47
C PHE A 416 -16.06 8.53 11.37
N SER A 417 -15.77 8.19 10.12
CA SER A 417 -16.35 8.89 8.98
C SER A 417 -17.86 8.75 9.00
N THR A 418 -18.62 9.84 8.80
CA THR A 418 -20.08 9.86 8.94
C THR A 418 -20.84 9.59 7.63
N SER A 419 -20.15 9.16 6.58
CA SER A 419 -20.77 8.85 5.28
C SER A 419 -21.38 7.45 5.24
N GLY A 420 -22.66 7.34 4.87
CA GLY A 420 -23.33 6.05 4.64
C GLY A 420 -23.21 5.08 5.83
N THR A 421 -22.59 3.92 5.60
CA THR A 421 -22.35 2.87 6.61
C THR A 421 -20.97 2.94 7.27
N ASN A 422 -20.17 3.98 7.00
CA ASN A 422 -18.85 4.16 7.62
C ASN A 422 -18.85 4.23 9.17
N PRO A 423 -19.89 4.73 9.88
CA PRO A 423 -19.94 4.69 11.34
C PRO A 423 -20.58 3.40 11.89
N PHE A 424 -20.61 2.31 11.10
CA PHE A 424 -21.14 1.02 11.55
C PHE A 424 -20.02 0.12 12.08
N LEU A 425 -20.37 -0.75 13.02
CA LEU A 425 -19.59 -1.88 13.49
C LEU A 425 -20.48 -3.12 13.53
N ASN A 426 -19.88 -4.28 13.30
CA ASN A 426 -20.43 -5.57 13.70
C ASN A 426 -20.37 -5.70 15.22
N THR A 427 -19.15 -5.72 15.76
CA THR A 427 -18.88 -5.84 17.19
C THR A 427 -18.10 -4.64 17.71
N LEU A 428 -18.53 -4.09 18.85
CA LEU A 428 -17.72 -3.21 19.69
C LEU A 428 -17.42 -3.91 21.01
N THR A 429 -16.14 -4.17 21.28
CA THR A 429 -15.66 -4.76 22.54
C THR A 429 -14.84 -3.73 23.31
N LEU A 430 -15.29 -3.36 24.51
CA LEU A 430 -14.52 -2.59 25.48
C LEU A 430 -14.15 -3.48 26.66
N ASN A 431 -12.86 -3.82 26.76
CA ASN A 431 -12.27 -4.66 27.80
C ASN A 431 -10.88 -4.13 28.18
N ARG A 432 -10.77 -2.82 28.46
CA ARG A 432 -9.52 -2.20 28.93
C ARG A 432 -9.48 -2.14 30.45
N THR A 433 -8.30 -2.38 31.01
CA THR A 433 -7.96 -2.23 32.43
C THR A 433 -7.03 -1.04 32.66
N GLY A 434 -6.66 -0.75 33.91
CA GLY A 434 -5.71 0.32 34.25
C GLY A 434 -6.34 1.69 34.50
N SER A 435 -5.49 2.71 34.71
CA SER A 435 -5.94 4.06 35.03
C SER A 435 -6.59 4.75 33.83
N GLY A 436 -7.75 5.40 34.05
CA GLY A 436 -8.53 6.02 32.98
C GLY A 436 -9.09 5.03 31.95
N ALA A 437 -9.24 3.75 32.29
CA ALA A 437 -9.72 2.72 31.38
C ALA A 437 -11.11 3.06 30.79
N GLY A 438 -11.18 3.15 29.46
CA GLY A 438 -12.42 3.45 28.76
C GLY A 438 -12.30 3.59 27.24
N LEU A 439 -13.36 4.14 26.66
CA LEU A 439 -13.52 4.54 25.27
C LEU A 439 -14.51 5.72 25.22
N THR A 440 -14.11 6.86 24.66
CA THR A 440 -15.02 7.97 24.35
C THR A 440 -15.40 7.93 22.87
N LEU A 441 -16.69 8.08 22.55
CA LEU A 441 -17.14 8.12 21.16
C LEU A 441 -17.08 9.55 20.58
N GLY A 442 -16.27 9.76 19.56
CA GLY A 442 -16.18 11.02 18.82
C GLY A 442 -17.39 11.25 17.91
N THR A 443 -18.05 10.18 17.46
CA THR A 443 -19.23 10.22 16.58
C THR A 443 -20.33 9.30 17.08
N ASN A 444 -21.55 9.49 16.56
CA ASN A 444 -22.58 8.45 16.62
C ASN A 444 -22.09 7.19 15.91
N ILE A 445 -22.52 6.02 16.38
CA ILE A 445 -22.19 4.72 15.76
C ILE A 445 -23.43 3.83 15.66
N SER A 446 -23.37 2.83 14.78
CA SER A 446 -24.34 1.75 14.71
C SER A 446 -23.68 0.41 14.94
N ILE A 447 -24.24 -0.44 15.79
CA ILE A 447 -23.78 -1.80 16.07
C ILE A 447 -24.79 -2.78 15.46
N THR A 448 -24.33 -3.79 14.73
CA THR A 448 -25.20 -4.76 14.04
C THR A 448 -25.19 -6.17 14.62
N ASN A 449 -24.25 -6.52 15.51
CA ASN A 449 -24.14 -7.85 16.12
C ASN A 449 -23.98 -7.79 17.65
N LEU A 450 -22.90 -7.18 18.18
CA LEU A 450 -22.62 -7.22 19.62
C LEU A 450 -21.98 -5.94 20.16
N LEU A 451 -22.54 -5.43 21.26
CA LEU A 451 -21.87 -4.51 22.18
C LEU A 451 -21.42 -5.29 23.43
N SER A 452 -20.12 -5.31 23.72
CA SER A 452 -19.56 -5.89 24.94
C SER A 452 -18.78 -4.83 25.72
N VAL A 453 -19.13 -4.63 26.99
CA VAL A 453 -18.50 -3.64 27.89
C VAL A 453 -18.11 -4.35 29.19
N THR A 454 -16.95 -5.02 29.15
CA THR A 454 -16.48 -5.91 30.22
C THR A 454 -15.62 -5.17 31.25
N ASN A 455 -14.77 -4.23 30.83
CA ASN A 455 -13.91 -3.43 31.71
C ASN A 455 -13.71 -2.02 31.15
N GLY A 456 -13.68 -1.01 32.04
CA GLY A 456 -13.58 0.40 31.69
C GLY A 456 -14.92 1.09 31.42
N THR A 457 -14.87 2.38 31.12
CA THR A 457 -16.04 3.24 30.87
C THR A 457 -16.25 3.50 29.38
N LEU A 458 -17.42 3.12 28.84
CA LEU A 458 -17.86 3.56 27.52
C LEU A 458 -18.56 4.92 27.65
N ASP A 459 -17.91 5.99 27.24
CA ASP A 459 -18.45 7.35 27.26
C ASP A 459 -19.12 7.71 25.92
N ILE A 460 -20.43 7.93 25.99
CA ILE A 460 -21.30 8.27 24.85
C ILE A 460 -21.86 9.69 24.99
N THR A 461 -21.24 10.56 25.81
CA THR A 461 -21.70 11.94 26.05
C THR A 461 -21.95 12.71 24.76
N GLY A 462 -23.20 13.12 24.54
CA GLY A 462 -23.65 13.81 23.33
C GLY A 462 -23.57 12.96 22.04
N ARG A 463 -23.61 11.63 22.14
CA ARG A 463 -23.63 10.67 21.02
C ARG A 463 -24.83 9.73 21.09
N THR A 464 -25.23 9.20 19.93
CA THR A 464 -26.15 8.06 19.81
C THR A 464 -25.39 6.78 19.47
N VAL A 465 -25.66 5.71 20.23
CA VAL A 465 -25.31 4.34 19.84
C VAL A 465 -26.58 3.65 19.36
N THR A 466 -26.65 3.34 18.07
CA THR A 466 -27.78 2.60 17.50
C THR A 466 -27.53 1.10 17.55
N LEU A 467 -28.34 0.37 18.30
CA LEU A 467 -28.42 -1.09 18.23
C LEU A 467 -29.34 -1.47 17.05
N LYS A 468 -28.76 -1.95 15.95
CA LYS A 468 -29.49 -2.24 14.71
C LYS A 468 -29.82 -3.72 14.58
N SER A 469 -31.07 -3.99 14.24
CA SER A 469 -31.54 -5.22 13.64
C SER A 469 -31.61 -5.04 12.13
N THR A 470 -30.94 -5.90 11.38
CA THR A 470 -30.85 -5.84 9.91
C THR A 470 -31.60 -6.97 9.22
N SER A 471 -31.99 -8.02 9.97
CA SER A 471 -32.85 -9.12 9.52
C SER A 471 -33.49 -9.78 10.75
N LEU A 472 -34.40 -10.74 10.51
CA LEU A 472 -34.96 -11.58 11.58
C LEU A 472 -33.90 -12.34 12.40
N THR A 473 -32.76 -12.67 11.79
CA THR A 473 -31.68 -13.45 12.41
C THR A 473 -30.51 -12.60 12.89
N ASN A 474 -30.31 -11.39 12.35
CA ASN A 474 -29.23 -10.50 12.74
C ASN A 474 -29.78 -9.26 13.47
N THR A 475 -29.73 -9.32 14.81
CA THR A 475 -30.16 -8.25 15.72
C THR A 475 -29.07 -7.98 16.74
N ALA A 476 -28.60 -6.73 16.80
CA ALA A 476 -27.57 -6.31 17.75
C ALA A 476 -27.95 -6.62 19.20
N GLN A 477 -27.05 -7.35 19.87
CA GLN A 477 -27.15 -7.74 21.27
C GLN A 477 -26.24 -6.87 22.14
N VAL A 478 -26.53 -6.82 23.43
CA VAL A 478 -25.64 -6.25 24.45
C VAL A 478 -25.26 -7.37 25.39
N GLY A 479 -23.96 -7.65 25.53
CA GLY A 479 -23.44 -8.62 26.49
C GLY A 479 -23.54 -8.10 27.93
N PRO A 480 -23.23 -8.93 28.94
CA PRO A 480 -23.19 -8.49 30.33
C PRO A 480 -22.26 -7.28 30.51
N VAL A 481 -22.82 -6.15 30.96
CA VAL A 481 -22.06 -4.93 31.22
C VAL A 481 -21.46 -5.03 32.62
N THR A 482 -20.18 -5.40 32.69
CA THR A 482 -19.38 -5.44 33.94
C THR A 482 -18.39 -4.26 34.04
N GLY A 483 -18.20 -3.52 32.94
CA GLY A 483 -17.63 -2.17 32.96
C GLY A 483 -18.70 -1.14 33.33
N SER A 484 -18.60 0.07 32.77
CA SER A 484 -19.63 1.10 32.92
C SER A 484 -19.92 1.86 31.63
N ILE A 485 -21.04 2.57 31.58
CA ILE A 485 -21.45 3.40 30.43
C ILE A 485 -21.80 4.81 30.95
N SER A 486 -21.14 5.83 30.41
CA SER A 486 -21.37 7.25 30.73
C SER A 486 -22.21 7.91 29.64
N TYR A 487 -23.31 8.54 30.05
CA TYR A 487 -24.26 9.21 29.16
C TYR A 487 -24.08 10.74 29.11
N GLY A 488 -23.40 11.35 30.10
CA GLY A 488 -23.20 12.81 30.18
C GLY A 488 -24.48 13.65 30.02
N GLY A 489 -25.64 13.13 30.47
CA GLY A 489 -26.95 13.79 30.37
C GLY A 489 -27.52 13.98 28.96
N THR A 490 -26.81 13.57 27.90
CA THR A 490 -27.16 13.88 26.49
C THR A 490 -26.90 12.73 25.50
N GLY A 491 -26.07 11.77 25.87
CA GLY A 491 -25.89 10.53 25.13
C GLY A 491 -27.11 9.62 25.24
N ASN A 492 -27.32 8.76 24.25
CA ASN A 492 -28.49 7.87 24.19
C ASN A 492 -28.20 6.57 23.42
N PHE A 493 -29.02 5.55 23.70
CA PHE A 493 -29.16 4.38 22.83
C PHE A 493 -30.42 4.53 21.97
N THR A 494 -30.33 4.13 20.71
CA THR A 494 -31.48 3.96 19.82
C THR A 494 -31.57 2.48 19.43
N VAL A 495 -32.77 1.90 19.42
CA VAL A 495 -32.98 0.52 18.95
C VAL A 495 -33.75 0.55 17.64
N GLU A 496 -33.12 0.09 16.55
CA GLU A 496 -33.81 -0.12 15.27
C GLU A 496 -34.14 -1.60 15.12
N ARG A 497 -35.43 -1.94 15.01
CA ARG A 497 -35.91 -3.32 14.84
C ARG A 497 -36.25 -3.61 13.37
N PHE A 498 -35.75 -4.73 12.83
CA PHE A 498 -36.20 -5.23 11.54
C PHE A 498 -37.63 -5.78 11.69
N ILE A 499 -38.54 -5.28 10.86
CA ILE A 499 -39.92 -5.79 10.74
C ILE A 499 -40.09 -6.32 9.32
N PRO A 500 -40.43 -7.62 9.13
CA PRO A 500 -40.61 -8.19 7.80
C PRO A 500 -41.81 -7.58 7.07
N LEU A 501 -41.80 -7.68 5.73
CA LEU A 501 -42.97 -7.38 4.91
C LEU A 501 -44.11 -8.37 5.22
N GLY A 502 -45.36 -7.89 5.18
CA GLY A 502 -46.56 -8.72 5.36
C GLY A 502 -47.66 -8.05 6.18
N ASN A 503 -47.34 -7.54 7.38
CA ASN A 503 -48.34 -6.95 8.30
C ASN A 503 -47.80 -5.68 8.98
N ARG A 504 -48.34 -4.51 8.61
CA ARG A 504 -47.99 -3.20 9.21
C ARG A 504 -49.19 -2.56 9.93
N ALA A 505 -49.61 -3.15 11.03
CA ALA A 505 -50.36 -2.43 12.06
C ALA A 505 -49.36 -1.82 13.05
N TYR A 506 -49.37 -0.50 13.22
CA TYR A 506 -48.56 0.14 14.26
C TYR A 506 -49.05 -0.29 15.63
N ARG A 507 -48.10 -0.68 16.47
CA ARG A 507 -48.31 -1.34 17.75
C ARG A 507 -47.05 -1.05 18.56
N ASP A 508 -47.18 -0.55 19.78
CA ASP A 508 -46.02 -0.05 20.51
C ASP A 508 -45.15 -1.22 21.01
N ILE A 509 -44.06 -1.46 20.28
CA ILE A 509 -43.05 -2.47 20.59
C ILE A 509 -42.11 -1.88 21.66
N ALA A 510 -42.54 -1.93 22.91
CA ALA A 510 -41.60 -1.78 24.02
C ALA A 510 -40.55 -2.91 23.97
N PRO A 511 -39.27 -2.63 24.29
CA PRO A 511 -38.23 -3.64 24.23
C PRO A 511 -38.48 -4.71 25.29
N GLY A 512 -38.68 -5.96 24.86
CA GLY A 512 -38.60 -7.11 25.77
C GLY A 512 -37.21 -7.17 26.39
N VAL A 513 -37.14 -7.10 27.72
CA VAL A 513 -35.92 -7.22 28.51
C VAL A 513 -35.98 -8.55 29.25
N ASN A 514 -34.90 -9.34 29.28
CA ASN A 514 -34.86 -10.50 30.16
C ASN A 514 -34.65 -10.01 31.60
N THR A 515 -35.75 -9.92 32.35
CA THR A 515 -35.80 -9.43 33.73
C THR A 515 -35.40 -10.51 34.74
N SER A 516 -35.27 -10.13 36.02
CA SER A 516 -34.86 -11.05 37.09
C SER A 516 -35.88 -12.18 37.38
N ALA A 517 -35.54 -13.07 38.31
CA ALA A 517 -36.43 -14.14 38.76
C ALA A 517 -37.80 -13.63 39.28
N SER A 518 -37.86 -12.40 39.82
CA SER A 518 -39.04 -11.82 40.46
C SER A 518 -39.35 -10.40 39.95
N THR A 519 -39.18 -10.16 38.65
CA THR A 519 -39.45 -8.87 38.02
C THR A 519 -40.31 -9.09 36.78
N TYR A 520 -41.50 -8.50 36.77
CA TYR A 520 -42.58 -8.77 35.84
C TYR A 520 -42.94 -7.52 35.01
N ILE A 521 -43.97 -7.61 34.16
CA ILE A 521 -44.45 -6.46 33.37
C ILE A 521 -44.95 -5.35 34.31
N PHE A 522 -45.58 -5.72 35.43
CA PHE A 522 -46.06 -4.78 36.45
C PHE A 522 -44.94 -3.93 37.05
N ASP A 523 -43.83 -4.56 37.45
CA ASP A 523 -42.71 -3.87 38.11
C ASP A 523 -41.86 -3.02 37.14
N THR A 524 -42.15 -3.08 35.83
CA THR A 524 -41.36 -2.43 34.78
C THR A 524 -42.22 -1.48 33.94
N TRP A 525 -43.12 -2.00 33.11
CA TRP A 525 -43.90 -1.20 32.16
C TRP A 525 -45.03 -0.39 32.81
N GLN A 526 -45.35 -0.71 34.06
CA GLN A 526 -46.38 -0.05 34.86
C GLN A 526 -45.82 0.62 36.12
N GLU A 527 -44.49 0.68 36.27
CA GLU A 527 -43.80 1.30 37.43
C GLU A 527 -44.34 0.83 38.79
N ALA A 528 -44.60 -0.49 38.92
CA ALA A 528 -45.26 -1.12 40.07
C ALA A 528 -46.64 -0.52 40.44
N GLY A 529 -47.35 0.04 39.46
CA GLY A 529 -48.63 0.73 39.62
C GLY A 529 -48.49 2.22 39.99
N SER A 530 -47.28 2.78 39.94
CA SER A 530 -47.03 4.19 40.24
C SER A 530 -47.44 5.10 39.07
N ALA A 531 -48.16 6.19 39.37
CA ALA A 531 -48.53 7.22 38.42
C ALA A 531 -48.21 8.65 38.93
N PRO A 532 -46.92 9.02 39.12
CA PRO A 532 -46.54 10.38 39.48
C PRO A 532 -46.84 11.35 38.34
N ALA A 533 -47.27 12.58 38.67
CA ALA A 533 -47.53 13.61 37.66
C ALA A 533 -46.28 13.90 36.82
N GLY A 534 -46.38 13.73 35.49
CA GLY A 534 -45.29 13.90 34.54
C GLY A 534 -44.58 12.61 34.10
N TYR A 535 -44.90 11.46 34.70
CA TYR A 535 -44.41 10.16 34.23
C TYR A 535 -45.36 9.55 33.21
N GLY A 536 -44.80 8.91 32.18
CA GLY A 536 -45.54 8.21 31.13
C GLY A 536 -45.89 6.78 31.53
N THR A 537 -46.71 6.57 32.57
CA THR A 537 -47.21 5.24 32.92
C THR A 537 -48.19 4.78 31.84
N HIS A 538 -47.76 3.89 30.94
CA HIS A 538 -48.47 3.62 29.68
C HIS A 538 -49.74 2.76 29.82
N VAL A 539 -49.89 2.03 30.92
CA VAL A 539 -50.82 0.90 31.04
C VAL A 539 -51.38 0.83 32.48
N THR A 540 -52.44 1.58 32.78
CA THR A 540 -53.19 1.49 34.06
C THR A 540 -54.68 1.77 33.85
N GLY A 541 -55.53 0.79 34.14
CA GLY A 541 -56.97 0.91 34.02
C GLY A 541 -57.71 -0.19 34.76
N LEU A 542 -58.89 0.13 35.28
CA LEU A 542 -59.74 -0.76 36.08
C LEU A 542 -61.15 -0.75 35.48
N ALA A 543 -61.75 -1.92 35.30
CA ALA A 543 -63.09 -2.05 34.73
C ALA A 543 -64.12 -1.20 35.50
N GLY A 544 -64.95 -0.48 34.78
CA GLY A 544 -65.94 0.45 35.34
C GLY A 544 -65.41 1.80 35.87
N ALA A 545 -64.10 2.08 35.85
CA ALA A 545 -63.52 3.34 36.34
C ALA A 545 -62.81 4.16 35.23
N SER A 546 -62.80 5.49 35.36
CA SER A 546 -62.07 6.40 34.46
C SER A 546 -61.71 7.73 35.16
N PRO A 547 -60.42 8.12 35.21
CA PRO A 547 -59.24 7.30 34.92
C PRO A 547 -59.22 6.06 35.83
N GLY A 548 -58.92 4.89 35.25
CA GLY A 548 -58.94 3.64 36.01
C GLY A 548 -57.76 3.54 36.98
N GLY A 549 -58.01 2.98 38.16
CA GLY A 549 -56.95 2.61 39.09
C GLY A 549 -56.17 1.38 38.61
N VAL A 550 -55.24 0.93 39.46
CA VAL A 550 -54.48 -0.31 39.25
C VAL A 550 -55.28 -1.49 39.81
N ASP A 551 -55.45 -2.59 39.05
CA ASP A 551 -55.94 -3.84 39.64
C ASP A 551 -54.91 -4.38 40.66
N ALA A 552 -55.30 -4.37 41.93
CA ALA A 552 -54.51 -4.91 43.02
C ALA A 552 -54.19 -6.40 42.87
N THR A 553 -55.03 -7.16 42.15
CA THR A 553 -54.92 -8.62 41.99
C THR A 553 -53.98 -9.01 40.85
N THR A 554 -54.29 -8.55 39.64
CA THR A 554 -53.57 -8.98 38.42
C THR A 554 -52.55 -7.97 37.91
N GLY A 555 -52.65 -6.71 38.35
CA GLY A 555 -51.91 -5.59 37.79
C GLY A 555 -52.34 -5.17 36.39
N LEU A 556 -53.29 -5.86 35.75
CA LEU A 556 -53.71 -5.55 34.38
C LEU A 556 -54.24 -4.13 34.25
N ASP A 557 -54.02 -3.57 33.06
CA ASP A 557 -54.98 -2.67 32.44
C ASP A 557 -56.04 -3.50 31.71
N ILE A 558 -57.30 -3.12 31.92
CA ILE A 558 -58.47 -3.73 31.31
C ILE A 558 -59.41 -2.63 30.82
N THR A 559 -60.09 -2.88 29.70
CA THR A 559 -61.07 -1.94 29.16
C THR A 559 -62.17 -1.64 30.19
N GLN A 560 -62.94 -0.58 29.97
CA GLN A 560 -64.13 -0.28 30.78
C GLN A 560 -65.12 -1.49 30.85
N THR A 561 -65.08 -2.37 29.85
CA THR A 561 -65.85 -3.62 29.73
C THR A 561 -65.14 -4.89 30.24
N GLY A 562 -63.93 -4.78 30.81
CA GLY A 562 -63.19 -5.89 31.41
C GLY A 562 -62.37 -6.76 30.45
N ALA A 563 -62.16 -6.34 29.20
CA ALA A 563 -61.29 -7.04 28.27
C ALA A 563 -59.81 -6.69 28.51
N ALA A 564 -58.91 -7.67 28.44
CA ALA A 564 -57.47 -7.43 28.59
C ALA A 564 -56.94 -6.55 27.45
N THR A 565 -56.18 -5.49 27.79
CA THR A 565 -55.59 -4.58 26.80
C THR A 565 -54.18 -5.01 26.36
N LEU A 566 -53.56 -6.00 27.02
CA LEU A 566 -52.18 -6.39 26.78
C LEU A 566 -52.09 -7.81 26.19
N PHE A 567 -51.27 -7.99 25.15
CA PHE A 567 -51.10 -9.26 24.44
C PHE A 567 -49.63 -9.61 24.22
N THR A 568 -49.27 -10.89 24.25
CA THR A 568 -48.01 -11.41 23.73
C THR A 568 -48.21 -11.93 22.30
N TYR A 569 -47.21 -11.74 21.44
CA TYR A 569 -47.16 -12.30 20.10
C TYR A 569 -45.98 -13.27 19.95
N VAL A 570 -46.28 -14.50 19.52
CA VAL A 570 -45.31 -15.57 19.31
C VAL A 570 -45.71 -16.38 18.06
N ASN A 571 -44.78 -16.57 17.12
CA ASN A 571 -44.93 -17.46 15.96
C ASN A 571 -46.26 -17.32 15.18
N GLY A 572 -46.78 -16.10 15.02
CA GLY A 572 -48.04 -15.81 14.31
C GLY A 572 -49.27 -15.65 15.20
N ILE A 573 -49.20 -16.05 16.47
CA ILE A 573 -50.34 -16.08 17.40
C ILE A 573 -50.26 -14.91 18.37
N PHE A 574 -51.38 -14.20 18.56
CA PHE A 574 -51.58 -13.28 19.68
C PHE A 574 -52.31 -14.01 20.82
N SER A 575 -51.78 -13.90 22.04
CA SER A 575 -52.37 -14.42 23.27
C SER A 575 -52.55 -13.28 24.28
N SER A 576 -53.67 -13.24 25.00
CA SER A 576 -53.89 -12.21 26.03
C SER A 576 -52.98 -12.42 27.25
N VAL A 577 -52.43 -11.34 27.77
CA VAL A 577 -51.82 -11.33 29.10
C VAL A 577 -52.95 -11.22 30.13
N THR A 578 -52.98 -12.15 31.08
CA THR A 578 -54.05 -12.25 32.09
C THR A 578 -53.61 -11.80 33.49
N ASN A 579 -52.31 -11.54 33.70
CA ASN A 579 -51.75 -11.03 34.94
C ASN A 579 -50.34 -10.46 34.69
N THR A 580 -50.13 -9.15 34.84
CA THR A 580 -48.82 -8.50 34.66
C THR A 580 -47.92 -8.61 35.88
N LYS A 581 -48.45 -8.97 37.06
CA LYS A 581 -47.68 -9.30 38.28
C LYS A 581 -47.07 -10.71 38.26
N THR A 582 -47.44 -11.55 37.28
CA THR A 582 -46.85 -12.89 37.09
C THR A 582 -46.31 -13.13 35.67
N THR A 583 -46.75 -12.35 34.68
CA THR A 583 -46.20 -12.41 33.30
C THR A 583 -44.96 -11.54 33.18
N LYS A 584 -43.87 -12.08 32.63
CA LYS A 584 -42.60 -11.37 32.44
C LYS A 584 -42.46 -10.81 31.03
N PRO A 585 -41.73 -9.68 30.86
CA PRO A 585 -41.20 -9.32 29.55
C PRO A 585 -40.24 -10.43 29.06
N ASN A 586 -40.24 -10.70 27.75
CA ASN A 586 -39.49 -11.80 27.16
C ASN A 586 -38.90 -11.36 25.82
N VAL A 587 -37.59 -11.51 25.61
CA VAL A 587 -36.90 -11.08 24.38
C VAL A 587 -37.40 -11.78 23.12
N TYR A 588 -37.98 -12.99 23.25
CA TYR A 588 -38.48 -13.81 22.15
C TYR A 588 -39.97 -13.61 21.84
N GLN A 589 -40.66 -12.72 22.56
CA GLN A 589 -42.10 -12.48 22.42
C GLN A 589 -42.37 -10.98 22.28
N VAL A 590 -43.20 -10.57 21.31
CA VAL A 590 -43.55 -9.14 21.18
C VAL A 590 -44.73 -8.87 22.10
N THR A 591 -44.47 -8.29 23.28
CA THR A 591 -45.52 -7.91 24.25
C THR A 591 -46.02 -6.51 23.91
N CYS A 592 -47.34 -6.33 23.81
CA CYS A 592 -47.93 -5.21 23.09
C CYS A 592 -49.27 -4.75 23.69
N PRO A 593 -49.45 -3.46 23.99
CA PRO A 593 -50.76 -2.92 24.38
C PRO A 593 -51.70 -2.79 23.16
N VAL A 594 -52.99 -2.69 23.44
CA VAL A 594 -54.07 -2.30 22.53
C VAL A 594 -54.39 -0.83 22.79
N ILE A 595 -53.57 0.04 22.21
CA ILE A 595 -53.91 1.46 22.06
C ILE A 595 -54.90 1.57 20.89
N ALA A 596 -55.87 2.48 21.03
CA ALA A 596 -57.14 2.43 20.30
C ALA A 596 -57.02 2.27 18.77
N GLN A 597 -57.75 1.29 18.23
CA GLN A 597 -58.09 1.26 16.80
C GLN A 597 -58.93 2.50 16.45
N ILE A 598 -58.37 3.40 15.65
CA ILE A 598 -59.19 4.35 14.87
C ILE A 598 -59.68 3.58 13.63
N GLY A 599 -60.70 2.75 13.83
CA GLY A 599 -61.30 1.91 12.79
C GLY A 599 -62.02 0.69 13.39
N ASN A 600 -63.35 0.69 13.31
CA ASN A 600 -64.17 -0.40 13.84
C ASN A 600 -63.93 -1.72 13.09
N ASN A 601 -63.20 -2.65 13.72
CA ASN A 601 -63.36 -4.08 13.43
C ASN A 601 -62.85 -4.90 14.63
N PRO A 602 -63.61 -5.89 15.15
CA PRO A 602 -63.14 -6.78 16.21
C PRO A 602 -61.93 -7.63 15.75
N PRO A 603 -61.18 -8.25 16.67
CA PRO A 603 -60.04 -9.11 16.30
C PRO A 603 -60.50 -10.27 15.39
N PRO A 604 -59.66 -10.70 14.42
CA PRO A 604 -60.07 -11.67 13.41
C PRO A 604 -60.29 -13.05 14.02
N SER A 605 -61.55 -13.47 14.10
CA SER A 605 -61.93 -14.86 14.34
C SER A 605 -61.62 -15.72 13.12
N SER A 606 -60.80 -16.76 13.31
CA SER A 606 -60.77 -18.01 12.53
C SER A 606 -61.06 -17.93 11.00
N ASN A 607 -59.98 -17.76 10.22
CA ASN A 607 -59.76 -18.34 8.89
C ASN A 607 -60.99 -18.64 7.98
N SER A 608 -61.24 -17.76 7.01
CA SER A 608 -61.86 -18.13 5.72
C SER A 608 -61.52 -17.11 4.63
N ASP A 609 -61.14 -17.56 3.44
CA ASP A 609 -60.97 -16.72 2.25
C ASP A 609 -62.27 -16.02 1.83
N VAL A 610 -62.19 -14.75 1.43
CA VAL A 610 -62.61 -14.23 0.11
C VAL A 610 -61.80 -12.95 -0.14
N GLY A 611 -61.17 -12.80 -1.32
CA GLY A 611 -60.51 -11.55 -1.72
C GLY A 611 -61.29 -10.78 -2.79
N GLN A 612 -60.97 -9.50 -3.00
CA GLN A 612 -61.01 -8.83 -4.32
C GLN A 612 -60.54 -7.36 -4.31
N ASN A 613 -59.81 -7.01 -5.37
CA ASN A 613 -59.74 -5.73 -6.10
C ASN A 613 -59.24 -4.41 -5.46
N ASN A 614 -58.42 -3.72 -6.26
CA ASN A 614 -58.02 -2.33 -6.13
C ASN A 614 -59.22 -1.36 -6.21
N GLY A 615 -59.17 -0.25 -5.47
CA GLY A 615 -60.12 0.85 -5.59
C GLY A 615 -59.76 2.07 -4.74
N SER A 616 -59.13 3.08 -5.36
CA SER A 616 -58.91 4.43 -4.79
C SER A 616 -59.89 5.43 -5.42
N PRO A 617 -60.11 6.64 -4.85
CA PRO A 617 -59.93 7.10 -3.46
C PRO A 617 -61.19 7.82 -2.91
N PHE A 618 -61.07 8.42 -1.72
CA PHE A 618 -61.93 9.46 -1.11
C PHE A 618 -63.18 9.96 -1.87
N ASN A 619 -64.35 9.80 -1.25
CA ASN A 619 -65.47 10.75 -1.39
C ASN A 619 -65.90 11.24 0.00
N ASN A 620 -65.86 12.55 0.23
CA ASN A 620 -66.33 13.19 1.46
C ASN A 620 -67.49 14.14 1.12
N SER A 621 -68.69 13.79 1.54
CA SER A 621 -69.91 14.51 1.21
C SER A 621 -70.34 15.50 2.30
N ASN A 622 -70.09 16.81 2.10
CA ASN A 622 -71.06 17.82 2.54
C ASN A 622 -70.88 19.20 1.86
N THR A 623 -72.02 19.87 1.64
CA THR A 623 -72.19 21.29 1.20
C THR A 623 -71.56 21.71 -0.15
N GLY A 624 -72.20 22.54 -0.98
CA GLY A 624 -73.59 23.00 -0.92
C GLY A 624 -73.87 24.24 -1.78
N GLY A 625 -74.76 24.11 -2.78
CA GLY A 625 -75.38 25.21 -3.54
C GLY A 625 -74.50 25.89 -4.61
N GLY A 626 -75.08 26.19 -5.79
CA GLY A 626 -74.45 27.13 -6.73
C GLY A 626 -74.61 26.86 -8.24
N ILE A 627 -75.78 27.18 -8.79
CA ILE A 627 -76.01 27.75 -10.14
C ILE A 627 -74.88 27.76 -11.21
N GLY A 628 -75.13 27.05 -12.32
CA GLY A 628 -75.08 27.64 -13.67
C GLY A 628 -73.82 27.42 -14.53
N GLY A 629 -74.02 27.39 -15.87
CA GLY A 629 -72.95 27.49 -16.88
C GLY A 629 -72.88 26.33 -17.87
N SER A 630 -73.72 26.36 -18.92
CA SER A 630 -73.53 25.54 -20.13
C SER A 630 -72.49 26.19 -21.06
N ILE A 631 -71.55 25.41 -21.60
CA ILE A 631 -71.12 25.52 -23.01
C ILE A 631 -70.67 24.13 -23.53
N ASN A 632 -71.03 23.78 -24.77
CA ASN A 632 -70.45 22.67 -25.55
C ASN A 632 -69.47 23.21 -26.61
N GLY A 633 -68.56 22.34 -27.08
CA GLY A 633 -67.65 22.51 -28.22
C GLY A 633 -66.50 21.50 -28.09
N ASP A 634 -66.22 20.57 -29.00
CA ASP A 634 -66.12 20.61 -30.48
C ASP A 634 -65.11 21.66 -30.95
N ALA A 635 -64.12 21.39 -31.83
CA ALA A 635 -63.48 20.15 -32.33
C ALA A 635 -62.11 20.57 -32.94
N ASP A 636 -61.12 19.75 -33.32
CA ASP A 636 -60.91 18.28 -33.36
C ASP A 636 -59.37 18.03 -33.07
N GLY A 637 -58.66 16.92 -33.32
CA GLY A 637 -58.92 15.63 -33.98
C GLY A 637 -57.62 14.85 -34.25
N GLY A 638 -57.72 13.60 -34.76
CA GLY A 638 -56.60 12.86 -35.38
C GLY A 638 -55.83 11.83 -34.53
N ASP A 639 -56.28 10.57 -34.57
CA ASP A 639 -55.50 9.34 -34.32
C ASP A 639 -55.35 8.60 -35.67
N PRO A 640 -54.23 7.92 -35.96
CA PRO A 640 -54.20 6.47 -35.75
C PRO A 640 -52.82 5.88 -35.35
N GLY A 641 -52.74 5.10 -34.27
CA GLY A 641 -51.63 4.14 -34.12
C GLY A 641 -51.37 3.51 -32.74
N GLY A 642 -52.07 2.41 -32.43
CA GLY A 642 -51.54 1.37 -31.52
C GLY A 642 -50.78 0.27 -32.28
N PRO A 643 -50.50 -0.92 -31.68
CA PRO A 643 -50.89 -1.34 -30.32
C PRO A 643 -49.78 -2.06 -29.49
N THR A 644 -50.06 -2.23 -28.20
CA THR A 644 -49.67 -3.33 -27.27
C THR A 644 -48.38 -4.14 -27.48
N ASP A 645 -47.56 -4.20 -26.42
CA ASP A 645 -46.39 -5.09 -26.28
C ASP A 645 -46.63 -6.11 -25.14
N PRO A 646 -46.41 -7.43 -25.34
CA PRO A 646 -46.39 -8.46 -24.29
C PRO A 646 -44.95 -8.84 -23.86
N PRO A 647 -44.74 -9.60 -22.76
CA PRO A 647 -43.44 -9.67 -22.08
C PRO A 647 -42.62 -10.96 -22.30
N ASP A 648 -41.47 -10.99 -21.59
CA ASP A 648 -40.70 -12.14 -21.07
C ASP A 648 -39.51 -12.76 -21.86
N ASP A 649 -38.32 -12.39 -21.36
CA ASP A 649 -37.23 -13.28 -20.90
C ASP A 649 -36.13 -13.79 -21.89
N ILE A 650 -35.09 -14.39 -21.27
CA ILE A 650 -33.91 -15.10 -21.82
C ILE A 650 -32.71 -14.22 -22.22
N ALA A 651 -31.66 -14.27 -21.38
CA ALA A 651 -30.26 -14.03 -21.76
C ALA A 651 -29.60 -15.38 -22.19
N PRO A 652 -28.49 -15.39 -22.97
CA PRO A 652 -27.18 -15.39 -22.30
C PRO A 652 -25.93 -14.89 -23.09
N ILE A 653 -24.87 -14.59 -22.31
CA ILE A 653 -23.44 -14.91 -22.56
C ILE A 653 -22.59 -14.11 -23.60
N ASP A 654 -21.33 -13.91 -23.17
CA ASP A 654 -20.07 -13.54 -23.85
C ASP A 654 -19.93 -12.28 -24.74
N GLY A 655 -18.95 -11.47 -24.33
CA GLY A 655 -17.75 -11.32 -25.18
C GLY A 655 -17.38 -9.91 -25.65
N GLY A 656 -16.14 -9.50 -25.38
CA GLY A 656 -15.44 -8.53 -26.24
C GLY A 656 -15.00 -7.21 -25.59
N LEU A 657 -13.71 -6.94 -25.73
CA LEU A 657 -13.01 -5.69 -25.41
C LEU A 657 -13.67 -4.43 -26.02
N GLY A 658 -13.66 -3.32 -25.28
CA GLY A 658 -14.10 -2.01 -25.77
C GLY A 658 -13.47 -0.83 -25.03
N ILE A 659 -12.15 -0.62 -25.18
CA ILE A 659 -11.47 0.56 -24.64
C ILE A 659 -11.86 1.79 -25.47
N LEU A 660 -12.41 2.84 -24.83
CA LEU A 660 -12.16 4.20 -25.29
C LEU A 660 -12.10 5.21 -24.13
N LEU A 661 -10.97 5.91 -24.06
CA LEU A 661 -10.71 7.00 -23.14
C LEU A 661 -11.16 8.33 -23.78
N ALA A 662 -11.94 9.14 -23.06
CA ALA A 662 -12.26 10.51 -23.46
C ALA A 662 -12.20 11.46 -22.26
N ILE A 663 -11.40 12.53 -22.38
CA ILE A 663 -11.20 13.57 -21.36
C ILE A 663 -11.72 14.90 -21.93
N GLY A 664 -12.48 15.67 -21.15
CA GLY A 664 -13.10 16.94 -21.55
C GLY A 664 -14.06 17.46 -20.48
N LEU A 665 -13.68 18.19 -19.42
CA LEU A 665 -12.87 19.40 -19.27
C LEU A 665 -13.70 20.71 -19.26
N VAL A 666 -14.26 21.01 -18.08
CA VAL A 666 -14.47 22.33 -17.41
C VAL A 666 -15.31 23.43 -18.11
N HIS A 667 -15.92 24.28 -17.27
CA HIS A 667 -16.70 25.51 -17.54
C HIS A 667 -18.18 25.27 -17.92
N GLY A 668 -19.21 25.77 -17.21
CA GLY A 668 -19.25 26.45 -15.91
C GLY A 668 -19.85 27.87 -15.99
N TYR A 669 -21.04 28.07 -15.41
CA TYR A 669 -21.64 29.40 -15.24
C TYR A 669 -22.49 29.49 -13.96
N ASN A 670 -22.22 30.50 -13.14
CA ASN A 670 -23.06 30.87 -12.00
C ASN A 670 -24.18 31.81 -12.46
N THR A 671 -25.44 31.50 -12.14
CA THR A 671 -26.51 32.52 -12.10
C THR A 671 -27.32 32.40 -10.80
N SER A 672 -27.07 33.33 -9.86
CA SER A 672 -27.77 33.35 -8.58
C SER A 672 -29.12 34.06 -8.70
N ARG A 673 -30.21 33.38 -8.34
CA ARG A 673 -31.51 34.02 -8.05
C ARG A 673 -32.04 33.60 -6.69
N ARG A 674 -31.71 34.38 -5.66
CA ARG A 674 -32.34 34.30 -4.34
C ARG A 674 -33.87 34.39 -4.47
N ARG A 675 -34.60 33.36 -4.04
CA ARG A 675 -36.02 33.46 -3.65
C ARG A 675 -36.17 32.99 -2.20
N LYS A 676 -37.13 33.59 -1.48
CA LYS A 676 -37.25 33.50 -0.02
C LYS A 676 -37.62 32.09 0.46
N ASN A 677 -37.07 31.68 1.60
CA ASN A 677 -37.37 30.41 2.25
C ASN A 677 -38.87 30.26 2.57
N LYS A 678 -39.50 29.22 2.02
CA LYS A 678 -40.59 28.50 2.69
C LYS A 678 -40.18 27.02 2.77
N LYS A 679 -39.76 26.57 3.96
CA LYS A 679 -39.50 25.14 4.20
C LYS A 679 -40.83 24.39 4.10
N ARG A 680 -40.95 23.47 3.14
CA ARG A 680 -41.80 22.28 3.24
C ARG A 680 -40.88 21.06 3.22
N LEU A 681 -41.03 20.16 4.19
CA LEU A 681 -40.40 18.84 4.10
C LEU A 681 -41.08 18.07 2.96
N GLN A 682 -40.30 17.59 2.00
CA GLN A 682 -40.69 16.41 1.22
C GLN A 682 -40.05 15.20 1.90
N VAL A 683 -40.88 14.38 2.54
CA VAL A 683 -40.46 13.04 2.98
C VAL A 683 -40.61 12.11 1.79
N GLN A 684 -39.49 11.78 1.15
CA GLN A 684 -39.47 10.86 0.02
C GLN A 684 -39.41 9.42 0.54
N TYR A 685 -40.56 8.76 0.62
CA TYR A 685 -40.64 7.35 0.99
C TYR A 685 -40.08 6.48 -0.14
N VAL A 686 -38.86 5.99 0.04
CA VAL A 686 -38.30 4.90 -0.78
C VAL A 686 -38.84 3.59 -0.24
N SER A 687 -39.64 2.89 -1.04
CA SER A 687 -40.06 1.52 -0.74
C SER A 687 -38.89 0.54 -0.92
N LYS A 688 -38.68 -0.29 0.09
CA LYS A 688 -38.10 -1.63 0.01
C LYS A 688 -39.09 -2.59 0.66
#